data_AF-A0A9W8LCS9-F1
#
_entry.id   AF-A0A9W8LCS9-F1
#
_cell.length_a   1.000
_cell.length_b   1.000
_cell.length_c   1.000
_cell.angle_alpha   90.00
_cell.angle_beta   90.00
_cell.angle_gamma   90.00
#
_symmetry.space_group_name_H-M   'P 1'
#
loop_
_entity.id
_entity.type
_entity.pdbx_description
1 polymer ?
#
loop_
_entity_poly.entity_id
_entity_poly.type
_entity_poly.pdbx_seq_one_letter_code
_entity_poly.pdbx_strand_id
1 'polypeptide(L)'
;MAKRGIAVALSVEPSTSFKRPCTRTENSSPLCPECASTEIHSGEGEEYCGDCGAVVNSIILTTNHSYDSERHFGGNYIRFLPYKDGSDPATERFRKRWSQDMVKLAHRSIGNVCSMLGLSGLAERAERIFVDCTKRLMDPSLKVKAGVFGRNGEVRAAASVYIAALEASKALSLVDVAATTRLSVYSIGNVAKSVLSLLNMQLPLADPLLRIERAVNRVFGCALKSRVDAEERQSTISHIASTAKAAQGFPDLLLGFLADNEALRPKLIEVAGQVLAFEQLCSRHAGFNPGTLVCSAVAMGIEHLFVVAPDTEAGSLRRCQQEIICRLVALLSGSGQRTIVRHVATLQQELVKASKATPWLAQAKISTDTVAVYLIEILFCYEKTRAWLFALRPEVPAVASEAAIRQLVADLDSSPSFTRAQISRERRRAILAAESDSTTGELTNTEAVVIKRLHHLGVDHNALLTLPLHTLEDIAPAIERSLVMQDEHRLRLDLPNVGPEDMPDEEVSEYLRLCTSLLACTGALLSATAAIAAAIPTRPNLIVFGNSLSDVGNTAALTNTPAYWDGRFTSSYVWNEYTAKILGMTLQNKAFGGATSNNVLSPGAIGNTTIPSFRDQVTAWLQANPSPSSFNLKNDIVEIEIGGNDVLNRLEGLLTGTVNVADFASQLSASIAADTQRLFAAGYKKVHLWNLPPVDQSPIVLSLGASAIIKPVVAAINTAVKAAVQPLGARILDLNDLTLVALQPNVLTAMGITVTTGACFVVDPAGAVTICNNPDQHLFYDVIHPSSRMHYLWGTAAALLALKPGSSLTASEALGLIAVFNIGQSNRNDNIIADWPF
;
A
#
# COMPACT_ATOMS: atom_id res chain seq x y z
N MET A 1 63.91 -8.74 -60.39
CA MET A 1 64.01 -7.26 -60.31
C MET A 1 62.91 -6.82 -59.35
N ALA A 2 63.23 -6.46 -58.11
CA ALA A 2 63.68 -5.12 -57.67
C ALA A 2 62.51 -4.10 -57.65
N LYS A 3 62.25 -3.36 -56.56
CA LYS A 3 62.96 -3.26 -55.26
C LYS A 3 62.07 -2.51 -54.24
N ARG A 4 62.14 -2.93 -52.96
CA ARG A 4 61.95 -2.11 -51.72
C ARG A 4 60.55 -1.49 -51.47
N GLY A 5 60.07 -1.39 -50.24
CA GLY A 5 60.59 -1.86 -48.94
C GLY A 5 59.47 -1.68 -47.88
N ILE A 6 59.29 -2.63 -46.94
CA ILE A 6 59.97 -2.67 -45.62
C ILE A 6 59.57 -1.44 -44.78
N ALA A 7 58.96 -1.55 -43.60
CA ALA A 7 59.00 -2.61 -42.58
C ALA A 7 57.58 -2.99 -42.07
N VAL A 8 57.20 -4.27 -41.83
CA VAL A 8 57.73 -5.23 -40.82
C VAL A 8 57.34 -4.75 -39.42
N ALA A 9 56.66 -5.51 -38.55
CA ALA A 9 56.42 -6.96 -38.42
C ALA A 9 55.47 -7.20 -37.20
N LEU A 10 55.03 -8.39 -36.75
CA LEU A 10 54.92 -9.84 -37.08
C LEU A 10 54.03 -10.38 -35.92
N SER A 11 53.38 -11.56 -35.86
CA SER A 11 53.28 -12.81 -36.64
C SER A 11 52.02 -13.54 -36.11
N VAL A 12 51.16 -14.24 -36.88
CA VAL A 12 51.38 -15.47 -37.70
C VAL A 12 51.72 -16.66 -36.76
N GLU A 13 51.11 -17.87 -36.77
CA GLU A 13 50.05 -18.60 -37.52
C GLU A 13 49.73 -19.91 -36.70
N PRO A 14 49.16 -21.05 -37.19
CA PRO A 14 48.41 -21.42 -38.43
C PRO A 14 46.98 -21.95 -38.11
N SER A 15 45.99 -22.22 -38.99
CA SER A 15 45.81 -22.53 -40.43
C SER A 15 45.44 -23.99 -40.78
N THR A 16 44.43 -24.13 -41.66
CA THR A 16 43.81 -25.33 -42.33
C THR A 16 42.77 -26.18 -41.55
N SER A 17 41.75 -26.84 -42.15
CA SER A 17 40.99 -26.59 -43.42
C SER A 17 39.68 -27.42 -43.58
N PHE A 18 38.82 -27.01 -44.54
CA PHE A 18 37.78 -27.76 -45.31
C PHE A 18 36.58 -28.50 -44.67
N LYS A 19 35.36 -27.90 -44.75
CA LYS A 19 34.23 -28.29 -45.65
C LYS A 19 32.98 -27.37 -45.44
N ARG A 20 32.05 -27.33 -46.42
CA ARG A 20 30.74 -26.60 -46.40
C ARG A 20 29.82 -27.10 -45.25
N PRO A 21 28.78 -26.35 -44.74
CA PRO A 21 27.92 -25.39 -45.47
C PRO A 21 27.41 -24.13 -44.70
N CYS A 22 26.55 -23.34 -45.36
CA CYS A 22 25.55 -22.39 -44.83
C CYS A 22 25.89 -21.57 -43.56
N THR A 23 26.35 -20.34 -43.74
CA THR A 23 26.34 -19.30 -42.70
C THR A 23 24.92 -18.84 -42.37
N ARG A 24 24.33 -19.53 -41.39
CA ARG A 24 23.42 -18.94 -40.41
C ARG A 24 24.16 -17.74 -39.80
N THR A 25 23.57 -16.55 -39.76
CA THR A 25 24.12 -15.48 -38.91
C THR A 25 23.88 -15.91 -37.47
N GLU A 26 24.94 -16.37 -36.82
CA GLU A 26 24.91 -16.89 -35.46
C GLU A 26 24.60 -15.78 -34.46
N ASN A 27 23.78 -16.16 -33.48
CA ASN A 27 23.96 -15.88 -32.07
C ASN A 27 25.07 -14.88 -31.73
N SER A 28 24.68 -13.65 -31.42
CA SER A 28 25.34 -12.95 -30.32
C SER A 28 25.14 -13.80 -29.06
N SER A 29 26.22 -14.32 -28.47
CA SER A 29 26.17 -14.95 -27.15
C SER A 29 25.47 -14.01 -26.15
N PRO A 30 24.61 -14.52 -25.25
CA PRO A 30 23.96 -13.68 -24.26
C PRO A 30 25.03 -13.16 -23.29
N LEU A 31 25.43 -11.90 -23.47
CA LEU A 31 26.23 -11.16 -22.50
C LEU A 31 25.41 -11.03 -21.21
N CYS A 32 26.04 -11.22 -20.06
CA CYS A 32 25.39 -10.94 -18.79
C CYS A 32 24.94 -9.47 -18.76
N PRO A 33 23.65 -9.15 -18.52
CA PRO A 33 23.16 -7.78 -18.55
C PRO A 33 23.73 -6.90 -17.41
N GLU A 34 24.19 -7.51 -16.31
CA GLU A 34 24.73 -6.83 -15.13
C GLU A 34 26.23 -6.51 -15.25
N CYS A 35 27.04 -7.43 -15.79
CA CYS A 35 28.50 -7.30 -15.81
C CYS A 35 29.15 -7.42 -17.20
N ALA A 36 28.37 -7.63 -18.26
CA ALA A 36 28.82 -7.88 -19.63
C ALA A 36 29.79 -9.08 -19.80
N SER A 37 29.87 -10.00 -18.82
CA SER A 37 30.65 -11.23 -18.96
C SER A 37 30.05 -12.18 -20.00
N THR A 38 30.92 -13.03 -20.55
CA THR A 38 30.60 -14.10 -21.50
C THR A 38 30.65 -15.50 -20.87
N GLU A 39 31.12 -15.63 -19.62
CA GLU A 39 31.08 -16.92 -18.90
C GLU A 39 29.66 -17.14 -18.34
N ILE A 40 28.86 -17.93 -19.04
CA ILE A 40 27.52 -18.37 -18.62
C ILE A 40 27.54 -19.89 -18.42
N HIS A 41 27.13 -20.35 -17.24
CA HIS A 41 27.02 -21.76 -16.86
C HIS A 41 25.56 -22.19 -16.77
N SER A 42 25.29 -23.48 -16.96
CA SER A 42 23.94 -24.06 -16.88
C SER A 42 23.90 -25.11 -15.77
N GLY A 43 23.01 -24.95 -14.79
CA GLY A 43 22.88 -25.84 -13.64
C GLY A 43 21.49 -25.81 -13.02
N GLU A 44 21.00 -26.97 -12.55
CA GLU A 44 19.70 -27.19 -11.87
C GLU A 44 18.42 -26.60 -12.52
N GLY A 45 18.49 -26.13 -13.77
CA GLY A 45 17.35 -25.58 -14.53
C GLY A 45 17.47 -24.09 -14.87
N GLU A 46 18.57 -23.45 -14.48
CA GLU A 46 18.86 -22.03 -14.74
C GLU A 46 20.19 -21.84 -15.49
N GLU A 47 20.29 -20.75 -16.25
CA GLU A 47 21.55 -20.25 -16.82
C GLU A 47 22.01 -19.05 -15.98
N TYR A 48 23.23 -19.10 -15.42
CA TYR A 48 23.79 -18.05 -14.57
C TYR A 48 25.20 -17.64 -15.01
N CYS A 49 25.54 -16.37 -14.83
CA CYS A 49 26.88 -15.86 -15.10
C CYS A 49 27.91 -16.40 -14.07
N GLY A 50 29.05 -16.91 -14.55
CA GLY A 50 30.15 -17.40 -13.71
C GLY A 50 30.80 -16.31 -12.85
N ASP A 51 30.98 -15.12 -13.41
CA ASP A 51 31.66 -14.01 -12.73
C ASP A 51 30.81 -13.27 -11.69
N CYS A 52 29.49 -13.16 -11.89
CA CYS A 52 28.61 -12.37 -11.02
C CYS A 52 27.38 -13.11 -10.47
N GLY A 53 27.16 -14.38 -10.85
CA GLY A 53 26.02 -15.18 -10.39
C GLY A 53 24.66 -14.79 -10.95
N ALA A 54 24.55 -13.73 -11.76
CA ALA A 54 23.26 -13.27 -12.29
C ALA A 54 22.61 -14.34 -13.19
N VAL A 55 21.35 -14.71 -12.89
CA VAL A 55 20.56 -15.65 -13.68
C VAL A 55 20.15 -14.97 -15.00
N VAL A 56 20.84 -15.32 -16.07
CA VAL A 56 20.60 -14.83 -17.43
C VAL A 56 19.31 -15.40 -17.99
N ASN A 57 18.94 -16.63 -17.59
CA ASN A 57 17.73 -17.29 -18.09
C ASN A 57 17.14 -18.25 -17.06
N SER A 58 15.89 -18.02 -16.67
CA SER A 58 15.17 -18.81 -15.65
C SER A 58 14.40 -20.01 -16.20
N ILE A 59 14.45 -20.26 -17.51
CA ILE A 59 13.87 -21.48 -18.14
C ILE A 59 14.69 -21.89 -19.38
N ILE A 60 15.52 -22.92 -19.24
CA ILE A 60 15.85 -23.84 -20.35
C ILE A 60 15.74 -25.30 -19.88
N LEU A 61 15.23 -26.16 -20.77
CA LEU A 61 14.96 -27.57 -20.55
C LEU A 61 16.17 -28.44 -20.90
N THR A 62 16.46 -29.46 -20.09
CA THR A 62 17.30 -30.59 -20.53
C THR A 62 16.52 -31.52 -21.47
N THR A 63 17.22 -32.17 -22.41
CA THR A 63 16.61 -32.75 -23.61
C THR A 63 16.15 -34.21 -23.49
N ASN A 64 15.08 -34.50 -24.24
CA ASN A 64 14.65 -35.81 -24.79
C ASN A 64 14.02 -36.84 -23.83
N HIS A 65 12.71 -37.06 -24.01
CA HIS A 65 12.17 -38.31 -24.56
C HIS A 65 10.76 -38.08 -25.14
N SER A 66 10.39 -38.85 -26.18
CA SER A 66 9.12 -38.76 -26.92
C SER A 66 8.26 -40.01 -26.73
N TYR A 67 6.93 -39.86 -26.81
CA TYR A 67 6.01 -40.94 -27.23
C TYR A 67 4.80 -40.35 -27.98
N ASP A 68 4.25 -41.16 -28.88
CA ASP A 68 3.25 -40.80 -29.90
C ASP A 68 2.06 -41.77 -29.87
N SER A 69 0.90 -41.38 -30.42
CA SER A 69 -0.16 -42.29 -30.89
C SER A 69 -1.24 -41.56 -31.71
N GLU A 70 -1.48 -42.05 -32.93
CA GLU A 70 -2.60 -41.70 -33.82
C GLU A 70 -3.94 -42.34 -33.30
N ARG A 71 -5.18 -42.18 -33.83
CA ARG A 71 -5.79 -41.86 -35.16
C ARG A 71 -7.20 -41.26 -34.91
N HIS A 72 -7.64 -40.16 -35.53
CA HIS A 72 -8.39 -40.04 -36.81
C HIS A 72 -9.72 -40.80 -36.96
N PHE A 73 -10.82 -40.08 -37.33
CA PHE A 73 -11.69 -40.36 -38.51
C PHE A 73 -12.82 -39.31 -38.71
N GLY A 74 -13.12 -38.92 -39.96
CA GLY A 74 -14.44 -38.40 -40.41
C GLY A 74 -14.68 -36.88 -40.58
N GLY A 75 -14.63 -36.38 -41.83
CA GLY A 75 -15.28 -35.10 -42.24
C GLY A 75 -16.68 -35.33 -42.84
N ASN A 76 -17.47 -34.36 -43.32
CA ASN A 76 -17.32 -32.91 -43.56
C ASN A 76 -18.71 -32.24 -43.47
N TYR A 77 -18.79 -30.95 -43.11
CA TYR A 77 -19.93 -30.07 -43.45
C TYR A 77 -19.47 -28.66 -43.80
N ILE A 78 -20.09 -28.04 -44.81
CA ILE A 78 -19.89 -26.62 -45.18
C ILE A 78 -21.04 -25.79 -44.60
N ARG A 79 -20.72 -24.61 -44.07
CA ARG A 79 -21.69 -23.64 -43.52
C ARG A 79 -21.60 -22.32 -44.30
N PHE A 80 -22.74 -21.72 -44.63
CA PHE A 80 -22.78 -20.35 -45.13
C PHE A 80 -22.69 -19.32 -43.98
N LEU A 81 -22.08 -18.17 -44.27
CA LEU A 81 -21.59 -17.19 -43.30
C LEU A 81 -22.53 -15.98 -43.16
N PRO A 82 -22.59 -15.34 -41.98
CA PRO A 82 -22.92 -13.93 -41.87
C PRO A 82 -21.65 -13.05 -41.87
N TYR A 83 -21.73 -12.02 -42.71
CA TYR A 83 -21.07 -10.69 -42.73
C TYR A 83 -19.71 -10.43 -42.05
N LYS A 84 -18.84 -9.70 -42.77
CA LYS A 84 -17.56 -9.18 -42.28
C LYS A 84 -17.69 -7.73 -41.81
N ASP A 85 -16.95 -7.40 -40.76
CA ASP A 85 -16.09 -6.20 -40.82
C ASP A 85 -14.62 -6.65 -40.94
N GLY A 86 -13.77 -5.81 -41.54
CA GLY A 86 -12.40 -6.15 -41.92
C GLY A 86 -11.52 -4.94 -42.20
N SER A 87 -10.54 -4.73 -41.31
CA SER A 87 -9.51 -3.69 -41.44
C SER A 87 -8.11 -4.16 -40.99
N ASP A 88 -7.92 -5.44 -40.68
CA ASP A 88 -6.63 -6.02 -40.29
C ASP A 88 -6.16 -7.13 -41.27
N PRO A 89 -5.01 -6.96 -41.96
CA PRO A 89 -4.40 -7.98 -42.81
C PRO A 89 -4.09 -9.31 -42.09
N ALA A 90 -3.79 -9.31 -40.79
CA ALA A 90 -3.58 -10.53 -40.02
C ALA A 90 -4.91 -11.26 -39.77
N THR A 91 -6.00 -10.54 -39.47
CA THR A 91 -7.37 -11.07 -39.35
C THR A 91 -7.91 -11.62 -40.69
N GLU A 92 -7.60 -11.00 -41.82
CA GLU A 92 -7.96 -11.53 -43.14
C GLU A 92 -7.16 -12.81 -43.49
N ARG A 93 -5.89 -12.94 -43.04
CA ARG A 93 -5.11 -14.19 -43.14
C ARG A 93 -5.58 -15.26 -42.17
N PHE A 94 -5.92 -14.90 -40.93
CA PHE A 94 -6.52 -15.79 -39.93
C PHE A 94 -7.76 -16.47 -40.52
N ARG A 95 -8.71 -15.67 -41.04
CA ARG A 95 -9.93 -16.15 -41.71
C ARG A 95 -9.65 -17.03 -42.94
N LYS A 96 -8.55 -16.82 -43.66
CA LYS A 96 -8.19 -17.59 -44.87
C LYS A 96 -7.39 -18.87 -44.62
N ARG A 97 -6.74 -19.05 -43.46
CA ARG A 97 -5.92 -20.24 -43.13
C ARG A 97 -6.53 -21.17 -42.07
N TRP A 98 -7.58 -20.74 -41.37
CA TRP A 98 -8.10 -21.43 -40.18
C TRP A 98 -9.56 -21.83 -40.33
N SER A 99 -9.92 -23.05 -39.90
CA SER A 99 -11.33 -23.41 -39.75
C SER A 99 -11.90 -22.76 -38.49
N GLN A 100 -13.09 -22.17 -38.61
CA GLN A 100 -13.79 -21.57 -37.47
C GLN A 100 -14.06 -22.58 -36.34
N ASP A 101 -14.13 -23.87 -36.67
CA ASP A 101 -14.50 -24.92 -35.73
C ASP A 101 -13.37 -25.30 -34.76
N MET A 102 -12.10 -25.11 -35.16
CA MET A 102 -10.96 -25.26 -34.24
C MET A 102 -10.93 -24.13 -33.20
N VAL A 103 -11.27 -22.90 -33.60
CA VAL A 103 -11.39 -21.76 -32.68
C VAL A 103 -12.55 -22.00 -31.70
N LYS A 104 -13.72 -22.44 -32.20
CA LYS A 104 -14.86 -22.84 -31.33
C LYS A 104 -14.50 -23.99 -30.37
N LEU A 105 -13.64 -24.93 -30.77
CA LEU A 105 -13.18 -26.01 -29.90
C LEU A 105 -12.30 -25.46 -28.76
N ALA A 106 -11.37 -24.55 -29.07
CA ALA A 106 -10.55 -23.88 -28.06
C ALA A 106 -11.41 -23.04 -27.09
N HIS A 107 -12.38 -22.29 -27.60
CA HIS A 107 -13.31 -21.50 -26.77
C HIS A 107 -14.12 -22.41 -25.81
N ARG A 108 -14.66 -23.54 -26.30
CA ARG A 108 -15.31 -24.53 -25.42
C ARG A 108 -14.36 -25.11 -24.37
N SER A 109 -13.10 -25.35 -24.71
CA SER A 109 -12.09 -25.80 -23.75
C SER A 109 -11.83 -24.74 -22.67
N ILE A 110 -11.68 -23.47 -23.06
CA ILE A 110 -11.53 -22.33 -22.14
C ILE A 110 -12.75 -22.22 -21.22
N GLY A 111 -13.97 -22.22 -21.77
CA GLY A 111 -15.21 -22.16 -21.00
C GLY A 111 -15.36 -23.31 -20.00
N ASN A 112 -15.00 -24.55 -20.39
CA ASN A 112 -15.00 -25.70 -19.49
C ASN A 112 -14.01 -25.55 -18.34
N VAL A 113 -12.76 -25.14 -18.62
CA VAL A 113 -11.72 -24.93 -17.60
C VAL A 113 -12.10 -23.77 -16.66
N CYS A 114 -12.61 -22.68 -17.20
CA CYS A 114 -13.18 -21.59 -16.41
C CYS A 114 -14.33 -22.07 -15.50
N SER A 115 -15.25 -22.90 -16.01
CA SER A 115 -16.36 -23.44 -15.22
C SER A 115 -15.88 -24.36 -14.09
N MET A 116 -14.94 -25.27 -14.38
CA MET A 116 -14.34 -26.17 -13.37
C MET A 116 -13.56 -25.42 -12.28
N LEU A 117 -12.98 -24.26 -12.60
CA LEU A 117 -12.27 -23.40 -11.66
C LEU A 117 -13.17 -22.39 -10.92
N GLY A 118 -14.48 -22.34 -11.20
CA GLY A 118 -15.38 -21.32 -10.64
C GLY A 118 -15.18 -19.90 -11.22
N LEU A 119 -14.54 -19.80 -12.38
CA LEU A 119 -14.14 -18.56 -13.07
C LEU A 119 -14.98 -18.29 -14.33
N SER A 120 -16.28 -18.63 -14.31
CA SER A 120 -17.18 -18.52 -15.48
C SER A 120 -17.20 -17.12 -16.12
N GLY A 121 -17.14 -16.06 -15.32
CA GLY A 121 -17.07 -14.67 -15.78
C GLY A 121 -15.76 -14.27 -16.49
N LEU A 122 -14.73 -15.13 -16.51
CA LEU A 122 -13.44 -14.85 -17.16
C LEU A 122 -13.26 -15.55 -18.51
N ALA A 123 -14.19 -16.43 -18.91
CA ALA A 123 -14.08 -17.21 -20.15
C ALA A 123 -13.88 -16.32 -21.38
N GLU A 124 -14.70 -15.28 -21.55
CA GLU A 124 -14.62 -14.34 -22.69
C GLU A 124 -13.28 -13.55 -22.72
N ARG A 125 -12.68 -13.26 -21.55
CA ARG A 125 -11.36 -12.60 -21.48
C ARG A 125 -10.24 -13.57 -21.87
N ALA A 126 -10.28 -14.80 -21.36
CA ALA A 126 -9.34 -15.86 -21.74
C ALA A 126 -9.44 -16.22 -23.23
N GLU A 127 -10.65 -16.25 -23.80
CA GLU A 127 -10.89 -16.42 -25.24
C GLU A 127 -10.23 -15.29 -26.06
N ARG A 128 -10.40 -14.02 -25.66
CA ARG A 128 -9.72 -12.89 -26.32
C ARG A 128 -8.20 -13.02 -26.29
N ILE A 129 -7.60 -13.30 -25.14
CA ILE A 129 -6.14 -13.49 -24.99
C ILE A 129 -5.64 -14.64 -25.89
N PHE A 130 -6.38 -15.75 -25.94
CA PHE A 130 -6.06 -16.89 -26.81
C PHE A 130 -6.09 -16.51 -28.30
N VAL A 131 -7.14 -15.80 -28.73
CA VAL A 131 -7.31 -15.34 -30.12
C VAL A 131 -6.23 -14.32 -30.50
N ASP A 132 -5.92 -13.36 -29.65
CA ASP A 132 -4.95 -12.30 -29.96
C ASP A 132 -3.50 -12.83 -29.94
N CYS A 133 -3.17 -13.74 -29.02
CA CYS A 133 -1.90 -14.48 -29.07
C CYS A 133 -1.78 -15.27 -30.38
N THR A 134 -2.86 -15.92 -30.79
CA THR A 134 -2.94 -16.65 -32.05
C THR A 134 -2.74 -15.73 -33.26
N LYS A 135 -3.38 -14.55 -33.30
CA LYS A 135 -3.16 -13.52 -34.33
C LYS A 135 -1.69 -13.13 -34.43
N ARG A 136 -1.06 -12.80 -33.30
CA ARG A 136 0.35 -12.38 -33.22
C ARG A 136 1.29 -13.45 -33.80
N LEU A 137 1.08 -14.71 -33.44
CA LEU A 137 1.88 -15.85 -33.94
C LEU A 137 1.79 -16.11 -35.45
N MET A 138 0.87 -15.46 -36.17
CA MET A 138 0.76 -15.57 -37.64
C MET A 138 1.36 -14.39 -38.40
N ASP A 139 1.88 -13.37 -37.71
CA ASP A 139 2.55 -12.25 -38.36
C ASP A 139 3.77 -12.77 -39.16
N PRO A 140 3.87 -12.54 -40.47
CA PRO A 140 5.00 -13.02 -41.28
C PRO A 140 6.36 -12.42 -40.87
N SER A 141 6.38 -11.33 -40.10
CA SER A 141 7.63 -10.77 -39.52
C SER A 141 8.18 -11.65 -38.39
N LEU A 142 7.31 -12.34 -37.65
CA LEU A 142 7.69 -13.28 -36.60
C LEU A 142 8.00 -14.65 -37.23
N LYS A 143 9.29 -15.01 -37.30
CA LYS A 143 9.78 -16.31 -37.83
C LYS A 143 9.43 -17.54 -36.96
N VAL A 144 8.34 -17.48 -36.20
CA VAL A 144 7.97 -18.45 -35.16
C VAL A 144 7.09 -19.56 -35.74
N LYS A 145 7.69 -20.71 -36.07
CA LYS A 145 6.96 -21.94 -36.46
C LYS A 145 6.36 -22.67 -35.23
N ALA A 146 5.69 -21.96 -34.33
CA ALA A 146 5.05 -22.60 -33.18
C ALA A 146 3.76 -23.32 -33.62
N GLY A 147 3.66 -24.63 -33.37
CA GLY A 147 2.41 -25.36 -33.60
C GLY A 147 1.30 -24.82 -32.71
N VAL A 148 0.23 -24.28 -33.30
CA VAL A 148 -0.84 -23.58 -32.55
C VAL A 148 -1.98 -24.51 -32.11
N PHE A 149 -2.06 -25.72 -32.68
CA PHE A 149 -3.15 -26.68 -32.47
C PHE A 149 -2.71 -27.97 -31.73
N GLY A 150 -3.68 -28.86 -31.49
CA GLY A 150 -3.50 -30.09 -30.72
C GLY A 150 -3.20 -29.77 -29.26
N ARG A 151 -2.34 -30.57 -28.63
CA ARG A 151 -1.88 -30.38 -27.24
C ARG A 151 -1.35 -28.96 -26.96
N ASN A 152 -0.73 -28.32 -27.95
CA ASN A 152 -0.24 -26.94 -27.81
C ASN A 152 -1.38 -25.89 -27.82
N GLY A 153 -2.53 -26.21 -28.42
CA GLY A 153 -3.74 -25.39 -28.34
C GLY A 153 -4.37 -25.46 -26.95
N GLU A 154 -4.45 -26.66 -26.38
CA GLU A 154 -4.95 -26.90 -25.01
C GLU A 154 -4.06 -26.22 -23.96
N VAL A 155 -2.74 -26.32 -24.09
CA VAL A 155 -1.79 -25.62 -23.21
C VAL A 155 -1.90 -24.09 -23.36
N ARG A 156 -2.17 -23.56 -24.57
CA ARG A 156 -2.46 -22.12 -24.77
C ARG A 156 -3.80 -21.70 -24.16
N ALA A 157 -4.84 -22.54 -24.25
CA ALA A 157 -6.12 -22.28 -23.59
C ALA A 157 -5.93 -22.21 -22.06
N ALA A 158 -5.25 -23.19 -21.47
CA ALA A 158 -4.88 -23.21 -20.05
C ALA A 158 -4.06 -21.99 -19.63
N ALA A 159 -3.05 -21.60 -20.42
CA ALA A 159 -2.24 -20.41 -20.17
C ALA A 159 -3.06 -19.11 -20.29
N SER A 160 -4.01 -19.04 -21.23
CA SER A 160 -4.88 -17.87 -21.41
C SER A 160 -5.88 -17.71 -20.27
N VAL A 161 -6.41 -18.83 -19.73
CA VAL A 161 -7.22 -18.83 -18.49
C VAL A 161 -6.38 -18.36 -17.29
N TYR A 162 -5.14 -18.84 -17.18
CA TYR A 162 -4.23 -18.42 -16.10
C TYR A 162 -3.92 -16.91 -16.16
N ILE A 163 -3.61 -16.38 -17.35
CA ILE A 163 -3.35 -14.95 -17.56
C ILE A 163 -4.61 -14.11 -17.27
N ALA A 164 -5.78 -14.52 -17.77
CA ALA A 164 -7.04 -13.83 -17.49
C ALA A 164 -7.39 -13.81 -15.99
N ALA A 165 -7.07 -14.88 -15.25
CA ALA A 165 -7.25 -14.93 -13.81
C ALA A 165 -6.30 -13.99 -13.07
N LEU A 166 -5.03 -13.89 -13.49
CA LEU A 166 -4.07 -12.96 -12.90
C LEU A 166 -4.39 -11.50 -13.21
N GLU A 167 -4.83 -11.16 -14.43
CA GLU A 167 -5.33 -9.80 -14.75
C GLU A 167 -6.53 -9.40 -13.89
N ALA A 168 -7.43 -10.35 -13.60
CA ALA A 168 -8.62 -10.13 -12.78
C ALA A 168 -8.35 -10.24 -11.26
N SER A 169 -7.08 -10.17 -10.85
CA SER A 169 -6.61 -10.33 -9.46
C SER A 169 -7.20 -11.54 -8.73
N LYS A 170 -7.41 -12.67 -9.44
CA LYS A 170 -7.85 -13.93 -8.83
C LYS A 170 -6.64 -14.73 -8.38
N ALA A 171 -6.69 -15.21 -7.13
CA ALA A 171 -5.68 -16.10 -6.56
C ALA A 171 -5.76 -17.50 -7.20
N LEU A 172 -5.28 -17.63 -8.44
CA LEU A 172 -5.13 -18.89 -9.17
C LEU A 172 -3.65 -19.23 -9.28
N SER A 173 -3.26 -20.48 -9.01
CA SER A 173 -1.91 -20.96 -9.24
C SER A 173 -1.84 -21.80 -10.52
N LEU A 174 -0.65 -21.88 -11.13
CA LEU A 174 -0.42 -22.79 -12.25
C LEU A 174 -0.70 -24.26 -11.89
N VAL A 175 -0.54 -24.64 -10.62
CA VAL A 175 -0.81 -26.00 -10.12
C VAL A 175 -2.31 -26.34 -10.21
N ASP A 176 -3.20 -25.37 -9.99
CA ASP A 176 -4.65 -25.61 -10.05
C ASP A 176 -5.14 -25.76 -11.49
N VAL A 177 -4.59 -24.93 -12.38
CA VAL A 177 -4.86 -25.05 -13.81
C VAL A 177 -4.33 -26.38 -14.33
N ALA A 178 -3.10 -26.75 -13.97
CA ALA A 178 -2.51 -28.05 -14.28
C ALA A 178 -3.33 -29.24 -13.77
N ALA A 179 -3.79 -29.20 -12.52
CA ALA A 179 -4.63 -30.24 -11.92
C ALA A 179 -5.98 -30.37 -12.64
N THR A 180 -6.60 -29.24 -12.99
CA THR A 180 -7.89 -29.18 -13.70
C THR A 180 -7.77 -29.69 -15.13
N THR A 181 -6.73 -29.28 -15.86
CA THR A 181 -6.53 -29.64 -17.28
C THR A 181 -5.76 -30.95 -17.48
N ARG A 182 -5.19 -31.53 -16.42
CA ARG A 182 -4.23 -32.65 -16.46
C ARG A 182 -3.02 -32.37 -17.38
N LEU A 183 -2.60 -31.11 -17.43
CA LEU A 183 -1.43 -30.66 -18.21
C LEU A 183 -0.27 -30.35 -17.26
N SER A 184 0.96 -30.36 -17.78
CA SER A 184 2.13 -30.00 -16.98
C SER A 184 2.12 -28.50 -16.62
N VAL A 185 2.34 -28.20 -15.34
CA VAL A 185 2.58 -26.85 -14.79
C VAL A 185 3.62 -26.10 -15.64
N TYR A 186 4.70 -26.78 -16.02
CA TYR A 186 5.79 -26.23 -16.82
C TYR A 186 5.36 -25.92 -18.26
N SER A 187 4.55 -26.78 -18.88
CA SER A 187 4.01 -26.51 -20.23
C SER A 187 3.12 -25.27 -20.23
N ILE A 188 2.23 -25.14 -19.24
CA ILE A 188 1.36 -23.96 -19.09
C ILE A 188 2.21 -22.72 -18.82
N GLY A 189 3.19 -22.79 -17.91
CA GLY A 189 4.08 -21.67 -17.57
C GLY A 189 4.91 -21.15 -18.76
N ASN A 190 5.51 -22.05 -19.54
CA ASN A 190 6.28 -21.68 -20.74
C ASN A 190 5.43 -20.96 -21.78
N VAL A 191 4.21 -21.47 -22.00
CA VAL A 191 3.27 -20.86 -22.94
C VAL A 191 2.71 -19.55 -22.38
N ALA A 192 2.47 -19.42 -21.07
CA ALA A 192 2.06 -18.18 -20.44
C ALA A 192 3.14 -17.09 -20.61
N LYS A 193 4.41 -17.37 -20.31
CA LYS A 193 5.53 -16.44 -20.57
C LYS A 193 5.59 -16.02 -22.04
N SER A 194 5.42 -16.96 -22.97
CA SER A 194 5.37 -16.67 -24.41
C SER A 194 4.19 -15.76 -24.79
N VAL A 195 2.98 -16.01 -24.27
CA VAL A 195 1.79 -15.19 -24.50
C VAL A 195 2.00 -13.76 -24.00
N LEU A 196 2.52 -13.60 -22.77
CA LEU A 196 2.78 -12.29 -22.17
C LEU A 196 3.79 -11.46 -22.97
N SER A 197 4.88 -12.09 -23.40
CA SER A 197 5.90 -11.46 -24.26
C SER A 197 5.32 -11.08 -25.64
N LEU A 198 4.58 -11.98 -26.29
CA LEU A 198 3.98 -11.74 -27.62
C LEU A 198 2.95 -10.60 -27.61
N LEU A 199 2.16 -10.51 -26.54
CA LEU A 199 1.11 -9.49 -26.37
C LEU A 199 1.58 -8.22 -25.64
N ASN A 200 2.85 -8.16 -25.22
CA ASN A 200 3.42 -7.09 -24.41
C ASN A 200 2.58 -6.79 -23.15
N MET A 201 2.10 -7.85 -22.49
CA MET A 201 1.25 -7.76 -21.30
C MET A 201 2.10 -7.79 -20.03
N GLN A 202 1.95 -6.78 -19.18
CA GLN A 202 2.44 -6.80 -17.80
C GLN A 202 1.33 -7.33 -16.90
N LEU A 203 1.64 -8.28 -16.02
CA LEU A 203 0.71 -8.79 -15.02
C LEU A 203 1.00 -8.18 -13.65
N PRO A 204 -0.03 -7.93 -12.83
CA PRO A 204 0.17 -7.52 -11.45
C PRO A 204 0.87 -8.62 -10.65
N LEU A 205 1.73 -8.22 -9.71
CA LEU A 205 2.24 -9.13 -8.69
C LEU A 205 1.05 -9.64 -7.87
N ALA A 206 0.89 -10.97 -7.80
CA ALA A 206 -0.24 -11.58 -7.12
C ALA A 206 -0.18 -11.33 -5.60
N ASP A 207 -1.20 -10.62 -5.10
CA ASP A 207 -1.33 -10.21 -3.70
C ASP A 207 -1.10 -11.38 -2.71
N PRO A 208 -0.15 -11.24 -1.77
CA PRO A 208 0.08 -12.23 -0.71
C PRO A 208 -1.15 -12.53 0.15
N LEU A 209 -2.02 -11.53 0.43
CA LEU A 209 -3.21 -11.71 1.24
C LEU A 209 -4.25 -12.59 0.55
N LEU A 210 -4.46 -12.43 -0.75
CA LEU A 210 -5.36 -13.29 -1.53
C LEU A 210 -4.86 -14.75 -1.59
N ARG A 211 -3.55 -14.97 -1.46
CA ARG A 211 -2.96 -16.32 -1.33
C ARG A 211 -3.19 -16.90 0.07
N ILE A 212 -3.04 -16.10 1.13
CA ILE A 212 -3.36 -16.49 2.51
C ILE A 212 -4.84 -16.85 2.64
N GLU A 213 -5.74 -15.95 2.24
CA GLU A 213 -7.20 -16.17 2.28
C GLU A 213 -7.57 -17.49 1.61
N ARG A 214 -6.97 -17.79 0.45
CA ARG A 214 -7.22 -19.02 -0.27
C ARG A 214 -6.68 -20.27 0.44
N ALA A 215 -5.46 -20.21 0.99
CA ALA A 215 -4.89 -21.33 1.75
C ALA A 215 -5.74 -21.62 3.00
N VAL A 216 -6.16 -20.57 3.72
CA VAL A 216 -7.06 -20.66 4.88
C VAL A 216 -8.42 -21.24 4.49
N ASN A 217 -9.03 -20.76 3.40
CA ASN A 217 -10.31 -21.30 2.91
C ASN A 217 -10.21 -22.79 2.54
N ARG A 218 -9.07 -23.29 2.04
CA ARG A 218 -8.86 -24.72 1.81
C ARG A 218 -8.76 -25.52 3.10
N VAL A 219 -8.07 -25.00 4.12
CA VAL A 219 -7.93 -25.64 5.43
C VAL A 219 -9.31 -25.82 6.07
N PHE A 220 -10.10 -24.75 6.18
CA PHE A 220 -11.46 -24.84 6.73
C PHE A 220 -12.40 -25.66 5.84
N GLY A 221 -12.31 -25.54 4.51
CA GLY A 221 -13.11 -26.37 3.59
C GLY A 221 -12.85 -27.86 3.75
N CYS A 222 -11.59 -28.27 3.94
CA CYS A 222 -11.21 -29.66 4.22
C CYS A 222 -11.76 -30.14 5.57
N ALA A 223 -11.62 -29.33 6.63
CA ALA A 223 -12.13 -29.66 7.96
C ALA A 223 -13.67 -29.82 7.97
N LEU A 224 -14.41 -28.89 7.35
CA LEU A 224 -15.86 -28.95 7.22
C LEU A 224 -16.33 -30.15 6.39
N LYS A 225 -15.63 -30.49 5.30
CA LYS A 225 -15.97 -31.68 4.50
C LYS A 225 -15.71 -32.97 5.28
N SER A 226 -14.59 -33.02 6.02
CA SER A 226 -14.22 -34.09 6.97
C SER A 226 -15.13 -34.19 8.21
N ARG A 227 -16.10 -33.29 8.39
CA ARG A 227 -17.18 -33.39 9.39
C ARG A 227 -18.41 -34.13 8.85
N VAL A 228 -18.62 -34.11 7.54
CA VAL A 228 -19.79 -34.69 6.86
C VAL A 228 -19.47 -36.03 6.21
N ASP A 229 -18.25 -36.18 5.67
CA ASP A 229 -17.77 -37.38 4.99
C ASP A 229 -16.75 -38.13 5.85
N ALA A 230 -17.12 -39.34 6.30
CA ALA A 230 -16.28 -40.18 7.13
C ALA A 230 -15.13 -40.87 6.35
N GLU A 231 -15.31 -41.14 5.05
CA GLU A 231 -14.26 -41.74 4.21
C GLU A 231 -13.17 -40.71 3.92
N GLU A 232 -13.55 -39.47 3.61
CA GLU A 232 -12.60 -38.38 3.40
C GLU A 232 -11.91 -37.94 4.69
N ARG A 233 -12.61 -37.97 5.84
CA ARG A 233 -12.00 -37.78 7.16
C ARG A 233 -10.90 -38.82 7.41
N GLN A 234 -11.21 -40.10 7.22
CA GLN A 234 -10.26 -41.19 7.44
C GLN A 234 -9.08 -41.13 6.45
N SER A 235 -9.34 -40.78 5.18
CA SER A 235 -8.31 -40.54 4.17
C SER A 235 -7.37 -39.40 4.59
N THR A 236 -7.92 -38.23 4.96
CA THR A 236 -7.14 -37.06 5.39
C THR A 236 -6.29 -37.37 6.62
N ILE A 237 -6.87 -38.03 7.63
CA ILE A 237 -6.14 -38.50 8.81
C ILE A 237 -4.98 -39.41 8.41
N SER A 238 -5.19 -40.38 7.51
CA SER A 238 -4.13 -41.30 7.08
C SER A 238 -2.96 -40.59 6.38
N HIS A 239 -3.23 -39.50 5.65
CA HIS A 239 -2.22 -38.71 4.96
C HIS A 239 -1.38 -37.81 5.89
N ILE A 240 -1.97 -37.30 6.99
CA ILE A 240 -1.26 -36.40 7.91
C ILE A 240 -0.70 -37.10 9.15
N ALA A 241 -1.16 -38.31 9.49
CA ALA A 241 -0.79 -39.05 10.69
C ALA A 241 0.72 -39.22 10.90
N SER A 242 1.14 -39.15 12.17
CA SER A 242 2.52 -39.40 12.60
C SER A 242 2.65 -40.77 13.27
N THR A 243 3.81 -41.41 13.10
CA THR A 243 4.16 -42.67 13.80
C THR A 243 4.53 -42.45 15.26
N ALA A 244 4.71 -41.21 15.70
CA ALA A 244 5.02 -40.87 17.08
C ALA A 244 3.82 -41.11 18.01
N LYS A 245 4.00 -41.96 19.04
CA LYS A 245 2.96 -42.26 20.04
C LYS A 245 2.37 -41.00 20.71
N ALA A 246 3.20 -39.97 20.90
CA ALA A 246 2.81 -38.67 21.47
C ALA A 246 1.93 -37.79 20.54
N ALA A 247 1.64 -38.23 19.31
CA ALA A 247 0.81 -37.53 18.34
C ALA A 247 -0.35 -38.40 17.81
N GLN A 248 -0.59 -39.58 18.41
CA GLN A 248 -1.77 -40.40 18.13
C GLN A 248 -3.04 -39.64 18.55
N GLY A 249 -4.09 -39.68 17.73
CA GLY A 249 -5.33 -38.93 17.94
C GLY A 249 -5.29 -37.45 17.55
N PHE A 250 -4.11 -36.80 17.52
CA PHE A 250 -4.00 -35.38 17.17
C PHE A 250 -4.53 -34.99 15.77
N PRO A 251 -4.37 -35.79 14.70
CA PRO A 251 -5.00 -35.51 13.41
C PRO A 251 -6.52 -35.33 13.47
N ASP A 252 -7.20 -36.16 14.26
CA ASP A 252 -8.65 -36.15 14.40
C ASP A 252 -9.12 -34.96 15.26
N LEU A 253 -8.39 -34.69 16.34
CA LEU A 253 -8.57 -33.50 17.19
C LEU A 253 -8.41 -32.19 16.40
N LEU A 254 -7.39 -32.08 15.56
CA LEU A 254 -7.13 -30.90 14.74
C LEU A 254 -8.24 -30.66 13.70
N LEU A 255 -8.72 -31.72 13.04
CA LEU A 255 -9.83 -31.61 12.09
C LEU A 255 -11.16 -31.29 12.78
N GLY A 256 -11.41 -31.83 13.98
CA GLY A 256 -12.55 -31.44 14.82
C GLY A 256 -12.50 -29.96 15.20
N PHE A 257 -11.41 -29.53 15.82
CA PHE A 257 -11.18 -28.13 16.22
C PHE A 257 -11.45 -27.14 15.09
N LEU A 258 -10.87 -27.37 13.91
CA LEU A 258 -11.04 -26.49 12.74
C LEU A 258 -12.47 -26.51 12.16
N ALA A 259 -13.20 -27.62 12.30
CA ALA A 259 -14.58 -27.77 11.80
C ALA A 259 -15.64 -27.19 12.77
N ASP A 260 -15.34 -27.15 14.07
CA ASP A 260 -16.20 -26.55 15.09
C ASP A 260 -15.93 -25.05 15.25
N ASN A 261 -14.69 -24.60 15.03
CA ASN A 261 -14.28 -23.19 15.14
C ASN A 261 -14.20 -22.46 13.78
N GLU A 262 -15.17 -22.66 12.88
CA GLU A 262 -15.22 -21.97 11.57
C GLU A 262 -15.14 -20.43 11.70
N ALA A 263 -15.70 -19.88 12.79
CA ALA A 263 -15.68 -18.44 13.09
C ALA A 263 -14.25 -17.86 13.27
N LEU A 264 -13.23 -18.68 13.54
CA LEU A 264 -11.84 -18.24 13.63
C LEU A 264 -11.19 -17.97 12.26
N ARG A 265 -11.87 -18.29 11.15
CA ARG A 265 -11.35 -18.11 9.78
C ARG A 265 -10.81 -16.70 9.49
N PRO A 266 -11.51 -15.60 9.80
CA PRO A 266 -10.97 -14.26 9.57
C PRO A 266 -9.74 -13.96 10.44
N LYS A 267 -9.72 -14.47 11.68
CA LYS A 267 -8.58 -14.29 12.59
C LYS A 267 -7.34 -15.04 12.12
N LEU A 268 -7.50 -16.23 11.52
CA LEU A 268 -6.38 -16.96 10.90
C LEU A 268 -5.77 -16.19 9.72
N ILE A 269 -6.60 -15.52 8.91
CA ILE A 269 -6.13 -14.66 7.80
C ILE A 269 -5.32 -13.47 8.34
N GLU A 270 -5.81 -12.81 9.38
CA GLU A 270 -5.14 -11.70 10.05
C GLU A 270 -3.75 -12.10 10.59
N VAL A 271 -3.68 -13.17 11.39
CA VAL A 271 -2.43 -13.65 12.01
C VAL A 271 -1.44 -14.15 10.95
N ALA A 272 -1.89 -14.92 9.96
CA ALA A 272 -1.02 -15.34 8.86
C ALA A 272 -0.52 -14.16 8.01
N GLY A 273 -1.31 -13.08 7.89
CA GLY A 273 -0.88 -11.81 7.30
C GLY A 273 0.27 -11.16 8.07
N GLN A 274 0.14 -11.05 9.39
CA GLN A 274 1.19 -10.50 10.27
C GLN A 274 2.47 -11.35 10.25
N VAL A 275 2.36 -12.69 10.28
CA VAL A 275 3.52 -13.59 10.18
C VAL A 275 4.22 -13.42 8.83
N LEU A 276 3.48 -13.32 7.73
CA LEU A 276 4.06 -13.12 6.40
C LEU A 276 4.68 -11.72 6.24
N ALA A 277 4.14 -10.70 6.90
CA ALA A 277 4.75 -9.38 6.99
C ALA A 277 6.07 -9.42 7.78
N PHE A 278 6.12 -10.10 8.93
CA PHE A 278 7.38 -10.29 9.66
C PHE A 278 8.42 -11.08 8.86
N GLU A 279 7.99 -12.15 8.17
CA GLU A 279 8.85 -12.87 7.22
C GLU A 279 9.41 -11.91 6.16
N GLN A 280 8.56 -11.06 5.57
CA GLN A 280 8.92 -9.97 4.64
C GLN A 280 10.03 -9.07 5.16
N LEU A 281 9.96 -8.68 6.42
CA LEU A 281 10.93 -7.79 7.06
C LEU A 281 12.27 -8.48 7.38
N CYS A 282 12.26 -9.78 7.67
CA CYS A 282 13.48 -10.58 7.83
C CYS A 282 14.22 -10.88 6.50
N SER A 283 13.75 -10.35 5.37
CA SER A 283 14.37 -10.47 4.03
C SER A 283 14.55 -11.92 3.52
N ARG A 284 13.81 -12.90 4.06
CA ARG A 284 13.91 -14.34 3.73
C ARG A 284 13.17 -14.77 2.43
N HIS A 285 12.77 -13.85 1.56
CA HIS A 285 12.00 -14.11 0.31
C HIS A 285 12.91 -14.50 -0.86
N ALA A 286 14.16 -14.01 -0.83
CA ALA A 286 15.10 -14.16 -1.92
C ALA A 286 15.37 -15.65 -2.19
N GLY A 287 14.92 -16.15 -3.35
CA GLY A 287 15.07 -17.54 -3.78
C GLY A 287 13.98 -18.52 -3.29
N PHE A 288 12.96 -18.09 -2.53
CA PHE A 288 11.94 -19.00 -1.98
C PHE A 288 10.59 -18.90 -2.69
N ASN A 289 9.93 -20.04 -2.87
CA ASN A 289 8.61 -20.12 -3.49
C ASN A 289 7.56 -19.39 -2.62
N PRO A 290 6.89 -18.33 -3.12
CA PRO A 290 5.89 -17.57 -2.35
C PRO A 290 4.72 -18.42 -1.83
N GLY A 291 4.38 -19.52 -2.50
CA GLY A 291 3.37 -20.46 -2.02
C GLY A 291 3.79 -21.19 -0.74
N THR A 292 5.09 -21.46 -0.55
CA THR A 292 5.62 -22.08 0.66
C THR A 292 5.60 -21.11 1.84
N LEU A 293 5.97 -19.85 1.62
CA LEU A 293 5.96 -18.79 2.65
C LEU A 293 4.54 -18.60 3.22
N VAL A 294 3.55 -18.47 2.33
CA VAL A 294 2.12 -18.45 2.71
C VAL A 294 1.71 -19.69 3.50
N CYS A 295 2.19 -20.88 3.13
CA CYS A 295 1.90 -22.11 3.87
C CYS A 295 2.51 -22.11 5.28
N SER A 296 3.74 -21.61 5.44
CA SER A 296 4.41 -21.50 6.73
C SER A 296 3.73 -20.48 7.64
N ALA A 297 3.34 -19.32 7.11
CA ALA A 297 2.57 -18.32 7.84
C ALA A 297 1.20 -18.85 8.30
N VAL A 298 0.47 -19.57 7.43
CA VAL A 298 -0.81 -20.21 7.78
C VAL A 298 -0.61 -21.33 8.81
N ALA A 299 0.45 -22.14 8.71
CA ALA A 299 0.75 -23.17 9.70
C ALA A 299 1.00 -22.57 11.09
N MET A 300 1.80 -21.50 11.19
CA MET A 300 2.05 -20.80 12.45
C MET A 300 0.80 -20.10 13.02
N GLY A 301 -0.06 -19.56 12.16
CA GLY A 301 -1.37 -19.05 12.58
C GLY A 301 -2.28 -20.13 13.17
N ILE A 302 -2.27 -21.35 12.60
CA ILE A 302 -3.01 -22.50 13.15
C ILE A 302 -2.39 -22.95 14.49
N GLU A 303 -1.06 -22.99 14.60
CA GLU A 303 -0.36 -23.28 15.87
C GLU A 303 -0.79 -22.32 16.98
N HIS A 304 -0.83 -21.01 16.70
CA HIS A 304 -1.27 -20.00 17.66
C HIS A 304 -2.75 -20.16 18.05
N LEU A 305 -3.66 -20.25 17.08
CA LEU A 305 -5.09 -20.39 17.36
C LEU A 305 -5.44 -21.68 18.12
N PHE A 306 -4.74 -22.78 17.85
CA PHE A 306 -4.94 -24.04 18.55
C PHE A 306 -4.43 -24.02 20.00
N VAL A 307 -3.46 -23.17 20.33
CA VAL A 307 -2.88 -23.06 21.68
C VAL A 307 -3.60 -22.02 22.55
N VAL A 308 -4.22 -21.01 21.92
CA VAL A 308 -4.91 -19.91 22.62
C VAL A 308 -6.42 -20.13 22.78
N ALA A 309 -7.01 -21.13 22.10
CA ALA A 309 -8.43 -21.41 22.23
C ALA A 309 -8.81 -21.92 23.65
N PRO A 310 -9.96 -21.49 24.21
CA PRO A 310 -10.38 -21.89 25.55
C PRO A 310 -10.75 -23.38 25.65
N ASP A 311 -11.12 -24.01 24.53
CA ASP A 311 -11.54 -25.41 24.47
C ASP A 311 -10.35 -26.39 24.42
N THR A 312 -9.12 -25.88 24.41
CA THR A 312 -7.88 -26.65 24.29
C THR A 312 -6.99 -26.43 25.51
N GLU A 313 -6.88 -27.44 26.40
CA GLU A 313 -6.02 -27.42 27.61
C GLU A 313 -4.50 -27.40 27.31
N ALA A 314 -4.08 -27.11 26.08
CA ALA A 314 -2.73 -27.31 25.57
C ALA A 314 -1.91 -26.01 25.57
N GLY A 315 -1.26 -25.68 26.70
CA GLY A 315 -0.38 -24.51 26.82
C GLY A 315 0.90 -24.52 25.95
N SER A 316 1.15 -25.58 25.18
CA SER A 316 2.17 -25.64 24.12
C SER A 316 1.92 -26.80 23.16
N LEU A 317 2.48 -26.74 21.95
CA LEU A 317 2.44 -27.83 20.97
C LEU A 317 3.78 -28.55 20.88
N ARG A 318 3.76 -29.88 20.91
CA ARG A 318 4.97 -30.69 20.66
C ARG A 318 5.36 -30.63 19.20
N ARG A 319 6.65 -30.75 18.90
CA ARG A 319 7.21 -30.79 17.53
C ARG A 319 6.51 -31.78 16.58
N CYS A 320 6.05 -32.92 17.09
CA CYS A 320 5.30 -33.91 16.30
C CYS A 320 3.86 -33.49 15.96
N GLN A 321 3.26 -32.58 16.72
CA GLN A 321 1.94 -31.97 16.46
C GLN A 321 2.06 -30.80 15.47
N GLN A 322 3.07 -29.94 15.64
CA GLN A 322 3.46 -28.90 14.66
C GLN A 322 3.71 -29.50 13.27
N GLU A 323 4.39 -30.66 13.20
CA GLU A 323 4.60 -31.36 11.93
C GLU A 323 3.29 -31.84 11.28
N ILE A 324 2.27 -32.22 12.07
CA ILE A 324 0.94 -32.60 11.54
C ILE A 324 0.20 -31.38 10.98
N ILE A 325 0.29 -30.22 11.64
CA ILE A 325 -0.25 -28.96 11.11
C ILE A 325 0.43 -28.62 9.77
N CYS A 326 1.77 -28.71 9.71
CA CYS A 326 2.52 -28.51 8.48
C CYS A 326 2.14 -29.52 7.36
N ARG A 327 1.86 -30.79 7.70
CA ARG A 327 1.39 -31.82 6.75
C ARG A 327 0.01 -31.50 6.19
N LEU A 328 -0.92 -31.04 7.03
CA LEU A 328 -2.27 -30.62 6.61
C LEU A 328 -2.20 -29.46 5.62
N VAL A 329 -1.42 -28.41 5.92
CA VAL A 329 -1.26 -27.26 5.01
C VAL A 329 -0.52 -27.65 3.72
N ALA A 330 0.48 -28.54 3.79
CA ALA A 330 1.19 -29.06 2.62
C ALA A 330 0.25 -29.82 1.65
N LEU A 331 -0.57 -30.73 2.19
CA LEU A 331 -1.54 -31.54 1.44
C LEU A 331 -2.52 -30.67 0.63
N LEU A 332 -2.98 -29.57 1.22
CA LEU A 332 -4.01 -28.70 0.62
C LEU A 332 -3.44 -27.63 -0.34
N SER A 333 -2.15 -27.32 -0.23
CA SER A 333 -1.51 -26.28 -1.03
C SER A 333 -0.60 -26.81 -2.15
N GLY A 334 -0.25 -28.09 -2.15
CA GLY A 334 0.68 -28.69 -3.11
C GLY A 334 2.15 -28.31 -2.87
N SER A 335 2.44 -27.71 -1.72
CA SER A 335 3.78 -27.28 -1.29
C SER A 335 4.52 -28.41 -0.59
N GLY A 336 5.86 -28.47 -0.71
CA GLY A 336 6.66 -29.51 -0.10
C GLY A 336 6.65 -29.45 1.44
N GLN A 337 6.13 -30.48 2.10
CA GLN A 337 6.06 -30.60 3.57
C GLN A 337 7.39 -30.28 4.26
N ARG A 338 8.51 -30.88 3.80
CA ARG A 338 9.85 -30.67 4.38
C ARG A 338 10.29 -29.21 4.31
N THR A 339 9.86 -28.48 3.28
CA THR A 339 10.18 -27.06 3.09
C THR A 339 9.37 -26.20 4.06
N ILE A 340 8.06 -26.46 4.22
CA ILE A 340 7.20 -25.77 5.19
C ILE A 340 7.74 -25.95 6.61
N VAL A 341 8.02 -27.18 7.03
CA VAL A 341 8.55 -27.50 8.38
C VAL A 341 9.88 -26.78 8.65
N ARG A 342 10.76 -26.69 7.64
CA ARG A 342 12.04 -25.97 7.77
C ARG A 342 11.83 -24.46 7.94
N HIS A 343 10.91 -23.87 7.18
CA HIS A 343 10.60 -22.44 7.28
C HIS A 343 9.92 -22.09 8.61
N VAL A 344 8.92 -22.86 9.05
CA VAL A 344 8.27 -22.68 10.37
C VAL A 344 9.31 -22.71 11.49
N ALA A 345 10.19 -23.73 11.51
CA ALA A 345 11.25 -23.81 12.52
C ALA A 345 12.26 -22.64 12.45
N THR A 346 12.50 -22.07 11.26
CA THR A 346 13.36 -20.89 11.10
C THR A 346 12.67 -19.63 11.61
N LEU A 347 11.40 -19.41 11.25
CA LEU A 347 10.59 -18.27 11.71
C LEU A 347 10.40 -18.29 13.22
N GLN A 348 10.11 -19.45 13.82
CA GLN A 348 10.04 -19.62 15.27
C GLN A 348 11.36 -19.21 15.96
N GLN A 349 12.52 -19.54 15.38
CA GLN A 349 13.82 -19.10 15.91
C GLN A 349 14.03 -17.58 15.78
N GLU A 350 13.65 -16.96 14.66
CA GLU A 350 13.76 -15.51 14.50
C GLU A 350 12.78 -14.75 15.40
N LEU A 351 11.57 -15.27 15.64
CA LEU A 351 10.63 -14.72 16.62
C LEU A 351 11.16 -14.80 18.06
N VAL A 352 11.84 -15.90 18.43
CA VAL A 352 12.53 -16.01 19.74
C VAL A 352 13.71 -15.03 19.86
N LYS A 353 14.36 -14.64 18.76
CA LYS A 353 15.35 -13.55 18.77
C LYS A 353 14.67 -12.18 18.87
N ALA A 354 13.60 -11.96 18.11
CA ALA A 354 12.81 -10.73 18.12
C ALA A 354 12.22 -10.44 19.52
N SER A 355 11.70 -11.47 20.20
CA SER A 355 11.17 -11.33 21.56
C SER A 355 12.26 -10.96 22.57
N LYS A 356 13.48 -11.48 22.42
CA LYS A 356 14.66 -11.11 23.24
C LYS A 356 15.20 -9.72 22.95
N ALA A 357 15.08 -9.26 21.70
CA ALA A 357 15.43 -7.91 21.28
C ALA A 357 14.35 -6.86 21.61
N THR A 358 13.19 -7.29 22.13
CA THR A 358 12.07 -6.42 22.49
C THR A 358 12.08 -6.18 24.00
N PRO A 359 12.24 -4.94 24.50
CA PRO A 359 12.40 -4.66 25.94
C PRO A 359 11.29 -5.25 26.82
N TRP A 360 10.04 -5.21 26.32
CA TRP A 360 8.85 -5.69 27.05
C TRP A 360 8.70 -7.23 27.11
N LEU A 361 9.51 -7.98 26.33
CA LEU A 361 9.44 -9.44 26.23
C LEU A 361 10.77 -10.14 26.59
N ALA A 362 11.86 -9.38 26.77
CA ALA A 362 13.21 -9.92 27.03
C ALA A 362 13.30 -10.80 28.29
N GLN A 363 12.50 -10.51 29.33
CA GLN A 363 12.45 -11.31 30.57
C GLN A 363 11.58 -12.56 30.46
N ALA A 364 10.68 -12.65 29.46
CA ALA A 364 9.83 -13.80 29.27
C ALA A 364 10.64 -15.00 28.73
N LYS A 365 10.48 -16.17 29.35
CA LYS A 365 11.17 -17.43 28.94
C LYS A 365 10.55 -18.04 27.69
N ILE A 366 10.55 -17.29 26.59
CA ILE A 366 10.02 -17.70 25.29
C ILE A 366 11.03 -18.63 24.60
N SER A 367 10.56 -19.81 24.20
CA SER A 367 11.30 -20.83 23.45
C SER A 367 10.59 -21.16 22.14
N THR A 368 11.18 -21.97 21.27
CA THR A 368 10.52 -22.45 20.04
C THR A 368 9.22 -23.23 20.30
N ASP A 369 9.05 -23.76 21.50
CA ASP A 369 7.90 -24.58 21.88
C ASP A 369 6.75 -23.72 22.47
N THR A 370 7.09 -22.54 23.01
CA THR A 370 6.13 -21.57 23.59
C THR A 370 5.88 -20.34 22.70
N VAL A 371 6.68 -20.11 21.65
CA VAL A 371 6.55 -18.95 20.74
C VAL A 371 5.17 -18.85 20.08
N ALA A 372 4.48 -19.98 19.87
CA ALA A 372 3.12 -20.00 19.33
C ALA A 372 2.09 -19.38 20.29
N VAL A 373 2.29 -19.46 21.61
CA VAL A 373 1.43 -18.82 22.62
C VAL A 373 1.45 -17.30 22.44
N TYR A 374 2.66 -16.75 22.30
CA TYR A 374 2.95 -15.31 22.28
C TYR A 374 3.09 -14.74 20.87
N LEU A 375 2.60 -15.43 19.84
CA LEU A 375 2.91 -15.10 18.44
C LEU A 375 2.50 -13.67 18.08
N ILE A 376 1.25 -13.28 18.39
CA ILE A 376 0.74 -11.94 18.09
C ILE A 376 1.46 -10.90 18.96
N GLU A 377 1.69 -11.19 20.24
CA GLU A 377 2.38 -10.31 21.17
C GLU A 377 3.82 -10.01 20.72
N ILE A 378 4.56 -11.01 20.25
CA ILE A 378 5.92 -10.83 19.71
C ILE A 378 5.88 -9.98 18.44
N LEU A 379 4.99 -10.30 17.50
CA LEU A 379 4.86 -9.56 16.24
C LEU A 379 4.51 -8.09 16.48
N PHE A 380 3.50 -7.83 17.30
CA PHE A 380 3.05 -6.49 17.68
C PHE A 380 4.15 -5.69 18.38
N CYS A 381 4.74 -6.25 19.43
CA CYS A 381 5.77 -5.56 20.20
C CYS A 381 7.03 -5.30 19.35
N TYR A 382 7.41 -6.23 18.47
CA TYR A 382 8.52 -6.05 17.54
C TYR A 382 8.23 -4.95 16.51
N GLU A 383 7.02 -4.91 15.93
CA GLU A 383 6.63 -3.83 15.02
C GLU A 383 6.60 -2.46 15.71
N LYS A 384 6.10 -2.38 16.95
CA LYS A 384 6.08 -1.15 17.76
C LYS A 384 7.49 -0.69 18.14
N THR A 385 8.36 -1.61 18.58
CA THR A 385 9.77 -1.34 18.90
C THR A 385 10.54 -0.85 17.66
N ARG A 386 10.29 -1.46 16.50
CA ARG A 386 10.86 -1.02 15.23
C ARG A 386 10.33 0.34 14.79
N ALA A 387 9.02 0.60 14.93
CA ALA A 387 8.42 1.89 14.63
C ALA A 387 8.98 3.00 15.55
N TRP A 388 9.23 2.70 16.82
CA TRP A 388 9.91 3.59 17.76
C TRP A 388 11.34 3.91 17.31
N LEU A 389 12.14 2.91 16.93
CA LEU A 389 13.49 3.11 16.41
C LEU A 389 13.51 3.99 15.14
N PHE A 390 12.57 3.78 14.20
CA PHE A 390 12.44 4.64 13.02
C PHE A 390 11.94 6.06 13.33
N ALA A 391 11.08 6.21 14.34
CA ALA A 391 10.55 7.51 14.76
C ALA A 391 11.60 8.39 15.45
N LEU A 392 12.61 7.80 16.11
CA LEU A 392 13.66 8.56 16.80
C LEU A 392 14.64 9.26 15.83
N ARG A 393 14.95 8.66 14.67
CA ARG A 393 15.65 9.32 13.54
C ARG A 393 15.29 8.62 12.21
N PRO A 394 14.56 9.26 11.29
CA PRO A 394 14.29 8.70 9.96
C PRO A 394 15.51 8.71 9.02
N GLU A 395 16.59 9.42 9.36
CA GLU A 395 17.77 9.62 8.52
C GLU A 395 18.92 8.60 8.73
N VAL A 396 18.84 7.72 9.74
CA VAL A 396 19.93 6.78 10.02
C VAL A 396 19.95 5.67 8.95
N PRO A 397 21.02 5.56 8.13
CA PRO A 397 21.17 4.42 7.23
C PRO A 397 21.29 3.13 8.06
N ALA A 398 20.96 1.98 7.49
CA ALA A 398 20.93 0.69 8.18
C ALA A 398 22.30 0.18 8.73
N VAL A 399 23.34 1.01 8.77
CA VAL A 399 24.64 0.79 9.44
C VAL A 399 25.13 2.12 10.03
N ALA A 400 24.93 2.31 11.34
CA ALA A 400 25.52 3.44 12.08
C ALA A 400 26.91 3.06 12.65
N SER A 401 27.85 4.00 12.64
CA SER A 401 29.17 3.82 13.28
C SER A 401 29.10 4.10 14.78
N GLU A 402 30.03 3.54 15.56
CA GLU A 402 30.10 3.77 17.02
C GLU A 402 30.21 5.27 17.37
N ALA A 403 30.90 6.06 16.53
CA ALA A 403 31.00 7.50 16.70
C ALA A 403 29.66 8.23 16.48
N ALA A 404 28.85 7.79 15.51
CA ALA A 404 27.51 8.34 15.29
C ALA A 404 26.56 8.01 16.45
N ILE A 405 26.71 6.84 17.06
CA ILE A 405 25.94 6.43 18.25
C ILE A 405 26.31 7.31 19.46
N ARG A 406 27.60 7.63 19.67
CA ARG A 406 28.02 8.54 20.75
C ARG A 406 27.50 9.96 20.57
N GLN A 407 27.42 10.45 19.33
CA GLN A 407 26.80 11.75 19.04
C GLN A 407 25.28 11.72 19.28
N LEU A 408 24.61 10.64 18.89
CA LEU A 408 23.17 10.45 19.13
C LEU A 408 22.81 10.51 20.62
N VAL A 409 23.65 9.94 21.49
CA VAL A 409 23.50 10.04 22.96
C VAL A 409 23.62 11.49 23.44
N ALA A 410 24.65 12.22 22.98
CA ALA A 410 24.84 13.64 23.36
C ALA A 410 23.75 14.58 22.83
N ASP A 411 23.11 14.26 21.69
CA ASP A 411 21.99 15.03 21.16
C ASP A 411 20.71 14.81 22.00
N LEU A 412 20.49 13.59 22.53
CA LEU A 412 19.33 13.22 23.35
C LEU A 412 19.29 13.96 24.70
N ASP A 413 20.45 14.21 25.32
CA ASP A 413 20.61 15.00 26.56
C ASP A 413 19.99 16.41 26.49
N SER A 414 19.69 16.91 25.29
CA SER A 414 19.22 18.28 25.05
C SER A 414 17.73 18.43 24.69
N SER A 415 16.97 17.32 24.62
CA SER A 415 15.62 17.32 24.03
C SER A 415 14.49 17.84 24.97
N PRO A 416 13.56 18.69 24.49
CA PRO A 416 12.39 19.16 25.27
C PRO A 416 11.33 18.10 25.61
N SER A 417 11.50 16.82 25.22
CA SER A 417 10.56 15.74 25.49
C SER A 417 10.31 15.52 26.99
N PHE A 418 11.31 15.77 27.83
CA PHE A 418 11.30 15.58 29.29
C PHE A 418 10.11 16.27 30.00
N THR A 419 9.71 17.47 29.55
CA THR A 419 8.64 18.24 30.22
C THR A 419 7.25 17.61 30.06
N ARG A 420 6.98 16.92 28.93
CA ARG A 420 5.70 16.22 28.73
C ARG A 420 5.62 14.93 29.54
N ALA A 421 6.73 14.18 29.58
CA ALA A 421 6.85 12.99 30.42
C ALA A 421 6.69 13.33 31.90
N GLN A 422 7.31 14.41 32.39
CA GLN A 422 7.17 14.85 33.78
C GLN A 422 5.71 15.17 34.16
N ILE A 423 4.97 15.90 33.33
CA ILE A 423 3.55 16.23 33.57
C ILE A 423 2.68 14.95 33.61
N SER A 424 2.93 14.00 32.71
CA SER A 424 2.26 12.69 32.70
C SER A 424 2.55 11.91 33.99
N ARG A 425 3.83 11.86 34.39
CA ARG A 425 4.32 11.18 35.59
C ARG A 425 3.72 11.75 36.88
N GLU A 426 3.59 13.08 36.98
CA GLU A 426 2.94 13.77 38.10
C GLU A 426 1.44 13.47 38.16
N ARG A 427 0.73 13.50 37.03
CA ARG A 427 -0.68 13.12 36.93
C ARG A 427 -0.92 11.68 37.39
N ARG A 428 -0.04 10.75 37.02
CA ARG A 428 -0.16 9.33 37.37
C ARG A 428 0.25 9.02 38.81
N ARG A 429 1.21 9.75 39.37
CA ARG A 429 1.48 9.74 40.82
C ARG A 429 0.24 10.12 41.61
N ALA A 430 -0.52 11.14 41.17
CA ALA A 430 -1.77 11.52 41.80
C ALA A 430 -2.87 10.43 41.69
N ILE A 431 -2.94 9.70 40.56
CA ILE A 431 -3.86 8.56 40.38
C ILE A 431 -3.53 7.40 41.34
N LEU A 432 -2.25 7.08 41.50
CA LEU A 432 -1.78 5.98 42.36
C LEU A 432 -1.82 6.34 43.86
N ALA A 433 -1.69 7.62 44.21
CA ALA A 433 -1.82 8.11 45.58
C ALA A 433 -3.28 8.34 46.04
N ALA A 434 -4.25 8.29 45.13
CA ALA A 434 -5.66 8.50 45.45
C ALA A 434 -6.29 7.26 46.10
N GLU A 435 -6.27 7.21 47.43
CA GLU A 435 -7.00 6.25 48.28
C GLU A 435 -8.52 6.35 48.05
N SER A 436 -8.99 5.62 47.04
CA SER A 436 -10.41 5.31 46.82
C SER A 436 -10.49 3.85 46.39
N ASP A 437 -11.01 3.03 47.31
CA ASP A 437 -11.13 1.57 47.25
C ASP A 437 -12.35 1.12 46.42
N SER A 438 -12.91 2.03 45.61
CA SER A 438 -14.11 1.80 44.82
C SER A 438 -13.77 1.26 43.44
N THR A 439 -13.66 -0.07 43.32
CA THR A 439 -13.72 -0.79 42.04
C THR A 439 -15.08 -0.67 41.33
N THR A 440 -16.04 0.04 41.93
CA THR A 440 -17.43 0.21 41.50
C THR A 440 -17.91 1.68 41.50
N GLY A 441 -17.03 2.65 41.74
CA GLY A 441 -17.33 4.09 41.66
C GLY A 441 -16.91 4.69 40.32
N GLU A 442 -17.68 5.64 39.78
CA GLU A 442 -17.51 6.22 38.43
C GLU A 442 -16.15 6.94 38.22
N LEU A 443 -15.12 6.18 37.85
CA LEU A 443 -13.90 6.70 37.25
C LEU A 443 -14.16 7.00 35.77
N THR A 444 -14.54 8.23 35.47
CA THR A 444 -14.78 8.72 34.09
C THR A 444 -13.51 8.90 33.24
N ASN A 445 -12.33 8.60 33.79
CA ASN A 445 -11.03 8.72 33.13
C ASN A 445 -10.41 7.33 32.90
N THR A 446 -10.37 6.89 31.64
CA THR A 446 -9.82 5.59 31.20
C THR A 446 -8.41 5.32 31.75
N GLU A 447 -7.54 6.35 31.77
CA GLU A 447 -6.17 6.24 32.28
C GLU A 447 -6.12 5.77 33.75
N ALA A 448 -7.03 6.28 34.58
CA ALA A 448 -7.07 5.94 36.00
C ALA A 448 -7.55 4.49 36.23
N VAL A 449 -8.48 4.00 35.40
CA VAL A 449 -8.97 2.62 35.44
C VAL A 449 -7.86 1.63 35.07
N VAL A 450 -7.14 1.89 33.98
CA VAL A 450 -6.06 1.01 33.48
C VAL A 450 -4.91 0.96 34.48
N ILE A 451 -4.45 2.13 34.97
CA ILE A 451 -3.34 2.20 35.93
C ILE A 451 -3.70 1.54 37.26
N LYS A 452 -4.89 1.80 37.83
CA LYS A 452 -5.32 1.12 39.05
C LYS A 452 -5.48 -0.39 38.83
N ARG A 453 -6.00 -0.85 37.69
CA ARG A 453 -6.13 -2.28 37.36
C ARG A 453 -4.78 -2.98 37.28
N LEU A 454 -3.82 -2.42 36.54
CA LEU A 454 -2.46 -2.98 36.42
C LEU A 454 -1.67 -2.94 37.74
N HIS A 455 -1.88 -1.91 38.57
CA HIS A 455 -1.33 -1.85 39.93
C HIS A 455 -1.84 -3.00 40.81
N HIS A 456 -3.15 -3.33 40.74
CA HIS A 456 -3.71 -4.49 41.44
C HIS A 456 -3.17 -5.83 40.91
N LEU A 457 -2.81 -5.90 39.62
CA LEU A 457 -2.17 -7.07 39.00
C LEU A 457 -0.66 -7.17 39.33
N GLY A 458 -0.10 -6.23 40.10
CA GLY A 458 1.27 -6.31 40.63
C GLY A 458 2.37 -5.87 39.66
N VAL A 459 2.02 -5.08 38.62
CA VAL A 459 2.98 -4.42 37.72
C VAL A 459 3.80 -3.37 38.49
N ASP A 460 5.08 -3.20 38.14
CA ASP A 460 5.95 -2.24 38.83
C ASP A 460 5.40 -0.80 38.81
N HIS A 461 5.54 -0.13 39.94
CA HIS A 461 5.00 1.21 40.16
C HIS A 461 5.65 2.27 39.23
N ASN A 462 6.94 2.16 38.92
CA ASN A 462 7.59 3.05 37.95
C ASN A 462 7.15 2.78 36.52
N ALA A 463 6.99 1.51 36.12
CA ALA A 463 6.48 1.16 34.78
C ALA A 463 5.08 1.76 34.52
N LEU A 464 4.20 1.75 35.53
CA LEU A 464 2.89 2.42 35.46
C LEU A 464 2.99 3.95 35.33
N LEU A 465 4.05 4.54 35.87
CA LEU A 465 4.29 5.98 35.85
C LEU A 465 4.89 6.49 34.53
N THR A 466 5.51 5.62 33.72
CA THR A 466 6.36 6.03 32.57
C THR A 466 5.97 5.40 31.22
N LEU A 467 5.30 4.24 31.18
CA LEU A 467 4.89 3.62 29.91
C LEU A 467 3.71 4.37 29.26
N PRO A 468 3.65 4.55 27.93
CA PRO A 468 2.53 5.21 27.27
C PRO A 468 1.20 4.49 27.58
N LEU A 469 0.11 5.25 27.75
CA LEU A 469 -1.18 4.68 28.19
C LEU A 469 -1.67 3.57 27.25
N HIS A 470 -1.60 3.79 25.94
CA HIS A 470 -1.98 2.78 24.96
C HIS A 470 -1.14 1.49 25.09
N THR A 471 0.15 1.60 25.42
CA THR A 471 1.03 0.45 25.68
C THR A 471 0.60 -0.32 26.93
N LEU A 472 0.17 0.39 27.98
CA LEU A 472 -0.40 -0.23 29.19
C LEU A 472 -1.75 -0.90 28.90
N GLU A 473 -2.61 -0.27 28.10
CA GLU A 473 -3.91 -0.81 27.65
C GLU A 473 -3.74 -2.09 26.81
N ASP A 474 -2.82 -2.08 25.85
CA ASP A 474 -2.56 -3.19 24.92
C ASP A 474 -1.88 -4.39 25.60
N ILE A 475 -1.01 -4.17 26.60
CA ILE A 475 -0.30 -5.23 27.33
C ILE A 475 -1.14 -5.83 28.47
N ALA A 476 -2.13 -5.12 29.01
CA ALA A 476 -2.95 -5.59 30.13
C ALA A 476 -3.54 -7.00 29.95
N PRO A 477 -4.12 -7.38 28.79
CA PRO A 477 -4.65 -8.73 28.58
C PRO A 477 -3.58 -9.83 28.60
N ALA A 478 -2.33 -9.53 28.22
CA ALA A 478 -1.23 -10.49 28.25
C ALA A 478 -0.73 -10.73 29.68
N ILE A 479 -0.67 -9.68 30.51
CA ILE A 479 -0.36 -9.79 31.94
C ILE A 479 -1.44 -10.61 32.65
N GLU A 480 -2.72 -10.35 32.37
CA GLU A 480 -3.82 -11.14 32.92
C GLU A 480 -3.71 -12.63 32.53
N ARG A 481 -3.46 -12.94 31.25
CA ARG A 481 -3.23 -14.34 30.81
C ARG A 481 -2.04 -15.00 31.51
N SER A 482 -0.94 -14.27 31.67
CA SER A 482 0.25 -14.77 32.38
C SER A 482 -0.02 -15.10 33.85
N LEU A 483 -0.93 -14.37 34.51
CA LEU A 483 -1.27 -14.55 35.92
C LEU A 483 -2.29 -15.67 36.18
N VAL A 484 -3.05 -16.11 35.16
CA VAL A 484 -4.02 -17.22 35.27
C VAL A 484 -3.34 -18.60 35.19
N MET A 485 -2.14 -18.69 34.61
CA MET A 485 -1.37 -19.94 34.56
C MET A 485 -0.82 -20.28 35.97
N GLN A 486 -1.38 -21.33 36.60
CA GLN A 486 -1.03 -21.76 37.96
C GLN A 486 0.31 -22.51 38.03
N ASP A 487 1.43 -21.81 37.83
CA ASP A 487 2.75 -22.30 38.24
C ASP A 487 3.17 -21.63 39.56
N GLU A 488 3.87 -22.35 40.45
CA GLU A 488 4.22 -21.89 41.82
C GLU A 488 5.24 -20.74 41.88
N HIS A 489 5.51 -20.09 40.75
CA HIS A 489 6.34 -18.90 40.65
C HIS A 489 5.50 -17.77 40.07
N ARG A 490 4.89 -16.99 40.98
CA ARG A 490 4.34 -15.65 40.68
C ARG A 490 5.43 -14.77 40.05
N LEU A 491 5.53 -14.82 38.73
CA LEU A 491 6.31 -13.86 37.96
C LEU A 491 5.56 -12.53 38.02
N ARG A 492 6.09 -11.59 38.80
CA ARG A 492 5.90 -10.18 38.47
C ARG A 492 6.46 -10.00 37.05
N LEU A 493 5.63 -9.51 36.14
CA LEU A 493 6.18 -8.87 34.95
C LEU A 493 6.75 -7.53 35.44
N ASP A 494 8.04 -7.55 35.77
CA ASP A 494 8.85 -6.35 35.98
C ASP A 494 9.06 -5.71 34.60
N LEU A 495 7.98 -5.13 34.05
CA LEU A 495 8.01 -4.29 32.85
C LEU A 495 9.10 -3.23 33.08
N PRO A 496 9.90 -2.88 32.05
CA PRO A 496 10.91 -1.85 32.21
C PRO A 496 10.29 -0.56 32.76
N ASN A 497 10.96 0.01 33.76
CA ASN A 497 10.48 1.12 34.60
C ASN A 497 10.30 2.45 33.84
N VAL A 498 10.46 2.43 32.52
CA VAL A 498 10.71 3.55 31.65
C VAL A 498 10.14 3.26 30.26
N GLY A 499 9.26 4.16 29.81
CA GLY A 499 8.79 4.19 28.43
C GLY A 499 9.84 4.76 27.47
N PRO A 500 9.52 4.77 26.16
CA PRO A 500 10.39 5.27 25.10
C PRO A 500 10.85 6.74 25.22
N GLU A 501 10.33 7.48 26.20
CA GLU A 501 10.60 8.92 26.41
C GLU A 501 11.46 9.23 27.66
N ASP A 502 11.78 8.23 28.51
CA ASP A 502 12.37 8.44 29.85
C ASP A 502 13.58 7.53 30.22
N MET A 503 14.05 6.64 29.33
CA MET A 503 15.04 5.59 29.66
C MET A 503 16.44 6.15 30.01
N PRO A 504 17.12 5.67 31.09
CA PRO A 504 18.44 6.15 31.50
C PRO A 504 19.58 5.63 30.60
N ASP A 505 20.64 6.43 30.49
CA ASP A 505 21.72 6.30 29.49
C ASP A 505 22.44 4.94 29.47
N GLU A 506 22.60 4.31 30.64
CA GLU A 506 23.26 3.01 30.76
C GLU A 506 22.42 1.89 30.11
N GLU A 507 21.09 1.91 30.28
CA GLU A 507 20.16 0.94 29.68
C GLU A 507 20.02 1.18 28.17
N VAL A 508 20.00 2.45 27.72
CA VAL A 508 20.05 2.80 26.30
C VAL A 508 21.35 2.30 25.66
N SER A 509 22.48 2.42 26.37
CA SER A 509 23.78 1.92 25.90
C SER A 509 23.79 0.39 25.77
N GLU A 510 23.20 -0.34 26.72
CA GLU A 510 23.12 -1.80 26.68
C GLU A 510 22.16 -2.28 25.58
N TYR A 511 21.00 -1.63 25.42
CA TYR A 511 20.03 -1.92 24.36
C TYR A 511 20.61 -1.71 22.95
N LEU A 512 21.34 -0.61 22.73
CA LEU A 512 22.02 -0.33 21.46
C LEU A 512 23.13 -1.36 21.18
N ARG A 513 23.85 -1.84 22.20
CA ARG A 513 24.86 -2.92 22.06
C ARG A 513 24.24 -4.29 21.75
N LEU A 514 23.03 -4.57 22.23
CA LEU A 514 22.28 -5.76 21.79
C LEU A 514 21.81 -5.60 20.32
N CYS A 515 21.35 -4.43 19.92
CA CYS A 515 20.92 -4.18 18.55
C CYS A 515 22.07 -4.28 17.52
N THR A 516 23.29 -3.83 17.85
CA THR A 516 24.45 -3.99 16.95
C THR A 516 24.83 -5.45 16.71
N SER A 517 24.53 -6.37 17.63
CA SER A 517 24.73 -7.81 17.42
C SER A 517 23.78 -8.42 16.39
N LEU A 518 22.59 -7.84 16.17
CA LEU A 518 21.69 -8.20 15.07
C LEU A 518 22.10 -7.54 13.74
N LEU A 519 22.58 -6.30 13.77
CA LEU A 519 23.12 -5.60 12.59
C LEU A 519 24.35 -6.32 11.99
N ALA A 520 25.13 -7.03 12.81
CA ALA A 520 26.22 -7.89 12.35
C ALA A 520 25.75 -9.06 11.46
N CYS A 521 24.48 -9.50 11.57
CA CYS A 521 23.91 -10.53 10.69
C CYS A 521 23.36 -9.98 9.37
N THR A 522 23.06 -8.67 9.28
CA THR A 522 22.56 -8.02 8.05
C THR A 522 23.68 -7.34 7.25
N GLY A 523 24.80 -6.97 7.88
CA GLY A 523 25.90 -6.21 7.27
C GLY A 523 26.74 -6.93 6.20
N ALA A 524 26.52 -8.23 5.95
CA ALA A 524 27.37 -9.01 5.04
C ALA A 524 26.89 -9.10 3.58
N LEU A 525 25.73 -8.52 3.23
CA LEU A 525 25.11 -8.69 1.90
C LEU A 525 24.40 -7.45 1.32
N LEU A 526 24.74 -6.24 1.77
CA LEU A 526 24.30 -5.00 1.09
C LEU A 526 25.37 -4.47 0.13
N SER A 527 25.32 -4.94 -1.12
CA SER A 527 25.91 -4.26 -2.30
C SER A 527 25.15 -4.62 -3.59
N ALA A 528 23.81 -4.51 -3.54
CA ALA A 528 22.93 -4.38 -4.70
C ALA A 528 21.61 -3.75 -4.24
N THR A 529 21.21 -2.62 -4.83
CA THR A 529 20.08 -1.79 -4.39
C THR A 529 18.86 -1.90 -5.32
N ALA A 530 17.70 -1.54 -4.76
CA ALA A 530 16.51 -1.05 -5.44
C ALA A 530 15.77 -1.97 -6.44
N ALA A 531 14.63 -2.54 -6.01
CA ALA A 531 13.29 -2.28 -6.55
C ALA A 531 12.27 -3.36 -6.13
N ILE A 532 11.67 -3.23 -4.95
CA ILE A 532 10.47 -4.00 -4.59
C ILE A 532 9.30 -3.04 -4.46
N ALA A 533 8.52 -2.90 -5.53
CA ALA A 533 7.22 -2.25 -5.47
C ALA A 533 6.23 -3.21 -4.78
N ALA A 534 5.91 -2.95 -3.52
CA ALA A 534 4.92 -3.72 -2.77
C ALA A 534 3.52 -3.54 -3.41
N ALA A 535 2.70 -4.59 -3.38
CA ALA A 535 1.30 -4.48 -3.77
C ALA A 535 0.57 -3.60 -2.74
N ILE A 536 0.15 -2.40 -3.17
CA ILE A 536 -0.50 -1.43 -2.30
C ILE A 536 -1.90 -1.97 -1.94
N PRO A 537 -2.26 -2.12 -0.65
CA PRO A 537 -3.64 -2.46 -0.28
C PRO A 537 -4.57 -1.39 -0.84
N THR A 538 -5.80 -1.74 -1.26
CA THR A 538 -6.71 -0.78 -1.90
C THR A 538 -7.09 0.36 -0.94
N ARG A 539 -6.30 1.45 -0.98
CA ARG A 539 -6.50 2.66 -0.19
C ARG A 539 -7.75 3.40 -0.73
N PRO A 540 -8.61 3.94 0.14
CA PRO A 540 -9.71 4.78 -0.30
C PRO A 540 -9.17 6.10 -0.87
N ASN A 541 -9.95 6.76 -1.72
CA ASN A 541 -9.51 7.96 -2.43
C ASN A 541 -9.96 9.24 -1.71
N LEU A 542 -9.08 10.23 -1.63
CA LEU A 542 -9.44 11.62 -1.40
C LEU A 542 -9.60 12.29 -2.77
N ILE A 543 -10.83 12.43 -3.25
CA ILE A 543 -11.14 13.01 -4.56
C ILE A 543 -11.34 14.51 -4.38
N VAL A 544 -10.48 15.33 -4.97
CA VAL A 544 -10.49 16.78 -4.75
C VAL A 544 -10.85 17.51 -6.02
N PHE A 545 -11.94 18.27 -5.97
CA PHE A 545 -12.35 19.22 -6.99
C PHE A 545 -12.11 20.63 -6.48
N GLY A 546 -11.60 21.52 -7.33
CA GLY A 546 -11.41 22.90 -6.89
C GLY A 546 -10.52 23.76 -7.76
N ASN A 547 -9.90 24.75 -7.12
CA ASN A 547 -9.09 25.77 -7.80
C ASN A 547 -7.63 25.80 -7.33
N SER A 548 -6.95 26.94 -7.43
CA SER A 548 -5.52 27.11 -7.16
C SER A 548 -5.12 26.83 -5.72
N LEU A 549 -6.01 27.05 -4.74
CA LEU A 549 -5.77 26.63 -3.35
C LEU A 549 -5.64 25.11 -3.20
N SER A 550 -6.09 24.36 -4.20
CA SER A 550 -6.14 22.91 -4.23
C SER A 550 -5.32 22.27 -5.36
N ASP A 551 -4.75 23.05 -6.29
CA ASP A 551 -4.07 22.53 -7.49
C ASP A 551 -2.65 22.02 -7.17
N VAL A 552 -2.34 20.81 -7.64
CA VAL A 552 -1.04 20.12 -7.49
C VAL A 552 -0.18 20.17 -8.76
N GLY A 553 -0.46 21.10 -9.69
CA GLY A 553 0.29 21.31 -10.94
C GLY A 553 -0.50 21.02 -12.22
N ASN A 554 -1.79 20.70 -12.13
CA ASN A 554 -2.65 20.43 -13.29
C ASN A 554 -2.73 21.64 -14.22
N THR A 555 -2.79 22.85 -13.67
CA THR A 555 -2.80 24.08 -14.49
C THR A 555 -1.46 24.35 -15.12
N ALA A 556 -0.36 24.20 -14.38
CA ALA A 556 0.99 24.37 -14.94
C ALA A 556 1.24 23.40 -16.12
N ALA A 557 0.72 22.17 -16.05
CA ALA A 557 0.75 21.21 -17.15
C ALA A 557 -0.17 21.60 -18.34
N LEU A 558 -1.32 22.21 -18.07
CA LEU A 558 -2.28 22.67 -19.10
C LEU A 558 -1.81 23.93 -19.84
N THR A 559 -1.23 24.90 -19.13
CA THR A 559 -0.78 26.19 -19.67
C THR A 559 0.68 26.21 -20.07
N ASN A 560 1.46 25.19 -19.67
CA ASN A 560 2.92 25.12 -19.83
C ASN A 560 3.67 26.30 -19.17
N THR A 561 3.20 26.75 -18.00
CA THR A 561 3.78 27.88 -17.23
C THR A 561 4.22 27.44 -15.83
N PRO A 562 5.50 27.08 -15.62
CA PRO A 562 6.01 26.56 -14.34
C PRO A 562 6.43 27.68 -13.37
N ALA A 563 5.63 28.75 -13.29
CA ALA A 563 6.02 29.96 -12.55
C ALA A 563 6.09 29.77 -11.02
N TYR A 564 5.38 28.76 -10.49
CA TYR A 564 5.30 28.46 -9.07
C TYR A 564 6.00 27.14 -8.70
N TRP A 565 6.24 26.90 -7.41
CA TRP A 565 6.91 25.70 -6.91
C TRP A 565 6.16 24.43 -7.32
N ASP A 566 6.80 23.62 -8.19
CA ASP A 566 6.26 22.41 -8.81
C ASP A 566 4.80 22.55 -9.29
N GLY A 567 4.44 23.74 -9.79
CA GLY A 567 3.11 24.06 -10.29
C GLY A 567 1.99 24.29 -9.25
N ARG A 568 2.27 24.17 -7.94
CA ARG A 568 1.32 24.54 -6.85
C ARG A 568 1.30 26.06 -6.69
N PHE A 569 0.15 26.67 -6.45
CA PHE A 569 0.04 28.14 -6.27
C PHE A 569 0.49 28.62 -4.87
N THR A 570 1.60 28.08 -4.35
CA THR A 570 2.17 28.44 -3.05
C THR A 570 3.68 28.10 -3.01
N SER A 571 4.31 28.17 -1.84
CA SER A 571 5.75 27.93 -1.66
C SER A 571 6.18 26.46 -1.49
N SER A 572 5.21 25.55 -1.34
CA SER A 572 5.40 24.11 -1.10
C SER A 572 4.09 23.36 -1.43
N TYR A 573 3.84 22.21 -0.80
CA TYR A 573 2.61 21.41 -0.94
C TYR A 573 1.33 22.14 -0.51
N VAL A 574 0.20 21.81 -1.14
CA VAL A 574 -1.15 22.34 -0.83
C VAL A 574 -1.91 21.45 0.16
N TRP A 575 -3.00 21.98 0.73
CA TRP A 575 -3.70 21.39 1.89
C TRP A 575 -4.08 19.90 1.70
N ASN A 576 -4.53 19.53 0.50
CA ASN A 576 -5.03 18.19 0.22
C ASN A 576 -3.93 17.12 0.13
N GLU A 577 -2.69 17.51 -0.14
CA GLU A 577 -1.53 16.60 -0.12
C GLU A 577 -1.26 16.13 1.32
N TYR A 578 -1.33 17.05 2.30
CA TYR A 578 -1.27 16.71 3.72
C TYR A 578 -2.49 15.88 4.18
N THR A 579 -3.71 16.27 3.80
CA THR A 579 -4.95 15.58 4.23
C THR A 579 -4.99 14.13 3.74
N ALA A 580 -4.68 13.89 2.46
CA ALA A 580 -4.62 12.54 1.91
C ALA A 580 -3.61 11.67 2.68
N LYS A 581 -2.46 12.25 3.02
CA LYS A 581 -1.37 11.57 3.71
C LYS A 581 -1.72 11.19 5.16
N ILE A 582 -2.27 12.13 5.93
CA ILE A 582 -2.72 11.88 7.32
C ILE A 582 -3.81 10.80 7.35
N LEU A 583 -4.73 10.81 6.38
CA LEU A 583 -5.83 9.84 6.30
C LEU A 583 -5.44 8.51 5.64
N GLY A 584 -4.19 8.35 5.16
CA GLY A 584 -3.73 7.14 4.45
C GLY A 584 -4.44 6.89 3.11
N MET A 585 -4.94 7.95 2.48
CA MET A 585 -5.77 7.91 1.27
C MET A 585 -4.97 8.16 -0.01
N THR A 586 -5.43 7.63 -1.14
CA THR A 586 -4.90 7.99 -2.46
C THR A 586 -5.49 9.32 -2.91
N LEU A 587 -4.65 10.34 -3.13
CA LEU A 587 -5.10 11.64 -3.63
C LEU A 587 -5.50 11.55 -5.11
N GLN A 588 -6.77 11.82 -5.38
CA GLN A 588 -7.35 11.94 -6.73
C GLN A 588 -7.67 13.41 -7.00
N ASN A 589 -6.63 14.21 -7.17
CA ASN A 589 -6.76 15.64 -7.45
C ASN A 589 -7.28 15.89 -8.88
N LYS A 590 -8.26 16.78 -9.02
CA LYS A 590 -8.87 17.27 -10.28
C LYS A 590 -8.94 18.81 -10.33
N ALA A 591 -8.36 19.51 -9.36
CA ALA A 591 -8.42 20.96 -9.23
C ALA A 591 -7.52 21.66 -10.27
N PHE A 592 -7.91 22.86 -10.69
CA PHE A 592 -7.13 23.70 -11.60
C PHE A 592 -7.10 25.15 -11.11
N GLY A 593 -5.93 25.74 -10.92
CA GLY A 593 -5.75 27.18 -10.71
C GLY A 593 -6.49 28.05 -11.72
N GLY A 594 -7.25 29.03 -11.20
CA GLY A 594 -8.17 29.85 -11.98
C GLY A 594 -9.53 29.21 -12.30
N ALA A 595 -9.79 27.96 -11.86
CA ALA A 595 -11.10 27.33 -12.04
C ALA A 595 -12.19 28.09 -11.29
N THR A 596 -13.30 28.32 -11.99
CA THR A 596 -14.54 28.87 -11.44
C THR A 596 -15.57 27.76 -11.20
N SER A 597 -16.70 28.09 -10.58
CA SER A 597 -17.80 27.15 -10.39
C SER A 597 -18.33 26.57 -11.72
N ASN A 598 -18.40 27.43 -12.75
CA ASN A 598 -18.93 27.12 -14.07
C ASN A 598 -18.52 28.21 -15.07
N ASN A 599 -17.83 27.80 -16.14
CA ASN A 599 -17.34 28.69 -17.19
C ASN A 599 -18.44 29.50 -17.91
N VAL A 600 -19.71 29.09 -17.85
CA VAL A 600 -20.86 29.86 -18.37
C VAL A 600 -21.25 31.03 -17.45
N LEU A 601 -21.08 30.88 -16.14
CA LEU A 601 -21.41 31.91 -15.15
C LEU A 601 -20.24 32.89 -14.95
N SER A 602 -19.03 32.36 -14.87
CA SER A 602 -17.78 33.11 -14.75
C SER A 602 -16.70 32.38 -15.56
N PRO A 603 -16.32 32.87 -16.76
CA PRO A 603 -15.27 32.24 -17.55
C PRO A 603 -13.92 32.27 -16.82
N GLY A 604 -13.29 31.10 -16.65
CA GLY A 604 -11.91 30.97 -16.17
C GLY A 604 -10.94 30.81 -17.36
N ALA A 605 -9.92 31.67 -17.43
CA ALA A 605 -8.90 31.59 -18.46
C ALA A 605 -7.54 32.11 -17.96
N ILE A 606 -6.45 31.53 -18.46
CA ILE A 606 -5.09 32.03 -18.28
C ILE A 606 -4.50 32.24 -19.68
N GLY A 607 -4.23 33.49 -20.03
CA GLY A 607 -3.92 33.88 -21.41
C GLY A 607 -5.07 33.49 -22.34
N ASN A 608 -4.75 32.75 -23.41
CA ASN A 608 -5.74 32.24 -24.37
C ASN A 608 -6.30 30.84 -24.01
N THR A 609 -5.91 30.27 -22.86
CA THR A 609 -6.28 28.91 -22.46
C THR A 609 -7.43 28.95 -21.47
N THR A 610 -8.58 28.35 -21.82
CA THR A 610 -9.71 28.14 -20.91
C THR A 610 -9.35 27.13 -19.83
N ILE A 611 -9.65 27.46 -18.57
CA ILE A 611 -9.40 26.59 -17.43
C ILE A 611 -10.64 25.71 -17.16
N PRO A 612 -10.50 24.39 -16.91
CA PRO A 612 -11.62 23.53 -16.54
C PRO A 612 -12.31 23.99 -15.24
N SER A 613 -13.56 24.42 -15.35
CA SER A 613 -14.40 24.79 -14.20
C SER A 613 -14.79 23.57 -13.37
N PHE A 614 -15.29 23.76 -12.16
CA PHE A 614 -15.77 22.66 -11.30
C PHE A 614 -16.78 21.74 -12.02
N ARG A 615 -17.70 22.32 -12.82
CA ARG A 615 -18.60 21.57 -13.70
C ARG A 615 -17.86 20.67 -14.70
N ASP A 616 -16.78 21.16 -15.28
CA ASP A 616 -15.96 20.41 -16.25
C ASP A 616 -15.19 19.28 -15.54
N GLN A 617 -14.60 19.58 -14.38
CA GLN A 617 -13.88 18.60 -13.54
C GLN A 617 -14.79 17.44 -13.09
N VAL A 618 -16.00 17.74 -12.59
CA VAL A 618 -17.01 16.72 -12.21
C VAL A 618 -17.47 15.92 -13.43
N THR A 619 -17.63 16.57 -14.59
CA THR A 619 -18.02 15.87 -15.83
C THR A 619 -16.95 14.90 -16.28
N ALA A 620 -15.69 15.32 -16.34
CA ALA A 620 -14.56 14.46 -16.68
C ALA A 620 -14.39 13.30 -15.68
N TRP A 621 -14.53 13.57 -14.38
CA TRP A 621 -14.44 12.54 -13.35
C TRP A 621 -15.52 11.45 -13.49
N LEU A 622 -16.78 11.84 -13.66
CA LEU A 622 -17.90 10.90 -13.80
C LEU A 622 -17.86 10.14 -15.14
N GLN A 623 -17.30 10.74 -16.20
CA GLN A 623 -17.04 10.05 -17.47
C GLN A 623 -15.90 9.03 -17.36
N ALA A 624 -14.83 9.36 -16.62
CA ALA A 624 -13.72 8.44 -16.36
C ALA A 624 -14.08 7.32 -15.37
N ASN A 625 -15.06 7.54 -14.49
CA ASN A 625 -15.51 6.60 -13.47
C ASN A 625 -17.03 6.31 -13.58
N PRO A 626 -17.51 5.72 -14.68
CA PRO A 626 -18.94 5.52 -14.93
C PRO A 626 -19.58 4.43 -14.05
N SER A 627 -18.78 3.68 -13.29
CA SER A 627 -19.24 2.65 -12.35
C SER A 627 -18.23 2.48 -11.21
N PRO A 628 -18.17 3.42 -10.24
CA PRO A 628 -17.26 3.31 -9.10
C PRO A 628 -17.58 2.07 -8.26
N SER A 629 -16.57 1.45 -7.67
CA SER A 629 -16.77 0.24 -6.86
C SER A 629 -17.59 0.51 -5.60
N SER A 630 -18.27 -0.50 -5.05
CA SER A 630 -18.98 -0.37 -3.77
C SER A 630 -18.05 -0.01 -2.59
N PHE A 631 -16.77 -0.39 -2.68
CA PHE A 631 -15.72 0.04 -1.76
C PHE A 631 -15.49 1.55 -1.87
N ASN A 632 -15.26 2.05 -3.09
CA ASN A 632 -15.05 3.48 -3.37
C ASN A 632 -16.24 4.33 -2.91
N LEU A 633 -17.47 3.98 -3.32
CA LEU A 633 -18.68 4.73 -2.96
C LEU A 633 -18.91 4.83 -1.45
N LYS A 634 -18.46 3.83 -0.68
CA LYS A 634 -18.55 3.79 0.79
C LYS A 634 -17.39 4.52 1.47
N ASN A 635 -16.18 4.40 0.95
CA ASN A 635 -14.96 4.75 1.66
C ASN A 635 -14.30 6.04 1.19
N ASP A 636 -14.37 6.36 -0.11
CA ASP A 636 -13.82 7.59 -0.69
C ASP A 636 -14.43 8.83 -0.03
N ILE A 637 -13.63 9.89 0.09
CA ILE A 637 -14.05 11.22 0.53
C ILE A 637 -13.91 12.15 -0.68
N VAL A 638 -14.97 12.88 -0.99
CA VAL A 638 -14.99 13.92 -2.02
C VAL A 638 -14.93 15.27 -1.35
N GLU A 639 -13.92 16.06 -1.67
CA GLU A 639 -13.73 17.44 -1.19
C GLU A 639 -13.94 18.41 -2.35
N ILE A 640 -14.66 19.51 -2.10
CA ILE A 640 -14.98 20.54 -3.11
C ILE A 640 -14.53 21.91 -2.57
N GLU A 641 -13.66 22.61 -3.28
CA GLU A 641 -13.11 23.92 -2.89
C GLU A 641 -13.23 24.89 -4.08
N ILE A 642 -14.28 25.71 -4.12
CA ILE A 642 -14.60 26.51 -5.32
C ILE A 642 -15.38 27.79 -5.01
N GLY A 643 -15.31 28.75 -5.94
CA GLY A 643 -16.07 30.01 -5.94
C GLY A 643 -15.21 31.26 -5.70
N GLY A 644 -13.96 31.09 -5.26
CA GLY A 644 -13.03 32.22 -5.05
C GLY A 644 -12.76 32.99 -6.34
N ASN A 645 -12.47 32.27 -7.44
CA ASN A 645 -12.26 32.89 -8.75
C ASN A 645 -13.54 33.50 -9.33
N ASP A 646 -14.72 32.97 -9.01
CA ASP A 646 -16.00 33.61 -9.39
C ASP A 646 -16.13 35.00 -8.74
N VAL A 647 -15.73 35.16 -7.47
CA VAL A 647 -15.69 36.46 -6.78
C VAL A 647 -14.62 37.38 -7.39
N LEU A 648 -13.40 36.87 -7.60
CA LEU A 648 -12.29 37.68 -8.13
C LEU A 648 -12.57 38.18 -9.56
N ASN A 649 -13.10 37.32 -10.45
CA ASN A 649 -13.48 37.70 -11.82
C ASN A 649 -14.64 38.71 -11.87
N ARG A 650 -15.41 38.85 -10.78
CA ARG A 650 -16.51 39.82 -10.64
C ARG A 650 -16.16 41.00 -9.74
N LEU A 651 -14.91 41.13 -9.29
CA LEU A 651 -14.49 42.10 -8.26
C LEU A 651 -14.81 43.54 -8.66
N GLU A 652 -14.45 43.98 -9.86
CA GLU A 652 -14.80 45.32 -10.37
C GLU A 652 -16.32 45.56 -10.35
N GLY A 653 -17.10 44.57 -10.77
CA GLY A 653 -18.56 44.64 -10.81
C GLY A 653 -19.20 44.72 -9.42
N LEU A 654 -18.62 44.02 -8.44
CA LEU A 654 -19.03 44.05 -7.04
C LEU A 654 -18.67 45.39 -6.37
N LEU A 655 -17.51 45.98 -6.71
CA LEU A 655 -17.07 47.27 -6.19
C LEU A 655 -17.84 48.46 -6.79
N THR A 656 -18.20 48.37 -8.07
CA THR A 656 -19.00 49.39 -8.76
C THR A 656 -20.51 49.26 -8.53
N GLY A 657 -20.95 48.19 -7.86
CA GLY A 657 -22.38 47.88 -7.67
C GLY A 657 -23.13 47.46 -8.94
N THR A 658 -22.42 47.20 -10.04
CA THR A 658 -23.01 46.70 -11.30
C THR A 658 -23.34 45.21 -11.23
N VAL A 659 -22.75 44.47 -10.30
CA VAL A 659 -23.13 43.09 -9.94
C VAL A 659 -23.94 43.12 -8.64
N ASN A 660 -25.21 42.70 -8.72
CA ASN A 660 -26.04 42.51 -7.54
C ASN A 660 -25.54 41.30 -6.73
N VAL A 661 -25.21 41.54 -5.45
CA VAL A 661 -24.63 40.54 -4.54
C VAL A 661 -25.57 39.36 -4.29
N ALA A 662 -26.87 39.59 -4.14
CA ALA A 662 -27.85 38.54 -3.87
C ALA A 662 -28.07 37.66 -5.10
N ASP A 663 -28.23 38.26 -6.28
CA ASP A 663 -28.38 37.53 -7.54
C ASP A 663 -27.13 36.70 -7.86
N PHE A 664 -25.94 37.26 -7.63
CA PHE A 664 -24.67 36.57 -7.82
C PHE A 664 -24.48 35.41 -6.83
N ALA A 665 -24.73 35.63 -5.53
CA ALA A 665 -24.68 34.57 -4.52
C ALA A 665 -25.69 33.45 -4.79
N SER A 666 -26.88 33.78 -5.30
CA SER A 666 -27.88 32.79 -5.71
C SER A 666 -27.42 31.96 -6.91
N GLN A 667 -26.92 32.60 -7.98
CA GLN A 667 -26.43 31.90 -9.17
C GLN A 667 -25.22 31.01 -8.87
N LEU A 668 -24.25 31.51 -8.10
CA LEU A 668 -23.05 30.77 -7.71
C LEU A 668 -23.40 29.55 -6.83
N SER A 669 -24.22 29.74 -5.79
CA SER A 669 -24.62 28.63 -4.91
C SER A 669 -25.47 27.58 -5.64
N ALA A 670 -26.36 27.98 -6.55
CA ALA A 670 -27.11 27.05 -7.40
C ALA A 670 -26.21 26.26 -8.35
N SER A 671 -25.19 26.89 -8.95
CA SER A 671 -24.25 26.19 -9.83
C SER A 671 -23.42 25.15 -9.07
N ILE A 672 -22.89 25.51 -7.91
CA ILE A 672 -22.14 24.62 -7.01
C ILE A 672 -23.00 23.45 -6.54
N ALA A 673 -24.25 23.72 -6.11
CA ALA A 673 -25.17 22.68 -5.66
C ALA A 673 -25.57 21.70 -6.76
N ALA A 674 -25.76 22.17 -8.00
CA ALA A 674 -26.09 21.30 -9.12
C ALA A 674 -25.00 20.26 -9.41
N ASP A 675 -23.72 20.67 -9.42
CA ASP A 675 -22.61 19.73 -9.64
C ASP A 675 -22.28 18.87 -8.42
N THR A 676 -22.51 19.39 -7.21
CA THR A 676 -22.50 18.60 -5.96
C THR A 676 -23.57 17.49 -5.99
N GLN A 677 -24.79 17.79 -6.48
CA GLN A 677 -25.87 16.82 -6.61
C GLN A 677 -25.52 15.69 -7.59
N ARG A 678 -24.78 15.98 -8.67
CA ARG A 678 -24.29 14.96 -9.62
C ARG A 678 -23.37 13.93 -8.95
N LEU A 679 -22.53 14.35 -8.01
CA LEU A 679 -21.65 13.46 -7.25
C LEU A 679 -22.46 12.54 -6.30
N PHE A 680 -23.47 13.08 -5.62
CA PHE A 680 -24.41 12.25 -4.84
C PHE A 680 -25.23 11.27 -5.70
N ALA A 681 -25.68 11.71 -6.88
CA ALA A 681 -26.40 10.87 -7.84
C ALA A 681 -25.53 9.73 -8.40
N ALA A 682 -24.22 9.96 -8.55
CA ALA A 682 -23.24 8.91 -8.87
C ALA A 682 -22.95 7.96 -7.70
N GLY A 683 -23.48 8.23 -6.51
CA GLY A 683 -23.51 7.32 -5.37
C GLY A 683 -22.56 7.66 -4.22
N TYR A 684 -21.68 8.66 -4.35
CA TYR A 684 -20.74 9.07 -3.31
C TYR A 684 -21.47 9.45 -2.01
N LYS A 685 -20.94 8.99 -0.86
CA LYS A 685 -21.60 9.16 0.45
C LYS A 685 -20.93 10.20 1.37
N LYS A 686 -19.65 10.48 1.17
CA LYS A 686 -18.89 11.46 1.95
C LYS A 686 -18.49 12.60 1.01
N VAL A 687 -19.37 13.59 0.89
CA VAL A 687 -19.09 14.82 0.10
C VAL A 687 -18.99 15.98 1.08
N HIS A 688 -17.83 16.62 1.09
CA HIS A 688 -17.48 17.78 1.89
C HIS A 688 -17.24 18.97 0.95
N LEU A 689 -17.62 20.16 1.39
CA LEU A 689 -17.44 21.39 0.66
C LEU A 689 -16.82 22.46 1.56
N TRP A 690 -15.72 23.03 1.10
CA TRP A 690 -15.04 24.17 1.70
C TRP A 690 -15.78 25.43 1.24
N ASN A 691 -16.25 26.22 2.21
CA ASN A 691 -16.80 27.54 1.91
C ASN A 691 -15.67 28.52 1.50
N LEU A 692 -16.00 29.75 1.12
CA LEU A 692 -14.98 30.71 0.70
C LEU A 692 -14.13 31.17 1.89
N PRO A 693 -12.79 31.24 1.74
CA PRO A 693 -11.92 31.90 2.71
C PRO A 693 -12.28 33.40 2.82
N PRO A 694 -11.76 34.13 3.82
CA PRO A 694 -11.94 35.58 3.91
C PRO A 694 -11.15 36.30 2.80
N VAL A 695 -11.69 36.30 1.58
CA VAL A 695 -11.10 36.94 0.38
C VAL A 695 -10.85 38.43 0.61
N ASP A 696 -11.60 39.06 1.52
CA ASP A 696 -11.40 40.44 1.99
C ASP A 696 -10.04 40.68 2.68
N GLN A 697 -9.35 39.62 3.11
CA GLN A 697 -8.01 39.67 3.72
C GLN A 697 -6.88 39.39 2.71
N SER A 698 -7.18 39.13 1.43
CA SER A 698 -6.17 38.94 0.39
C SER A 698 -5.42 40.26 0.07
N PRO A 699 -4.12 40.22 -0.25
CA PRO A 699 -3.35 41.42 -0.59
C PRO A 699 -3.97 42.23 -1.74
N ILE A 700 -4.56 41.57 -2.75
CA ILE A 700 -5.23 42.27 -3.85
C ILE A 700 -6.44 43.07 -3.36
N VAL A 701 -7.31 42.52 -2.52
CA VAL A 701 -8.48 43.24 -1.99
C VAL A 701 -8.07 44.33 -0.98
N LEU A 702 -7.04 44.07 -0.16
CA LEU A 702 -6.47 45.04 0.77
C LEU A 702 -5.86 46.25 0.04
N SER A 703 -5.10 46.02 -1.04
CA SER A 703 -4.48 47.09 -1.84
C SER A 703 -5.50 48.00 -2.55
N LEU A 704 -6.69 47.48 -2.84
CA LEU A 704 -7.82 48.23 -3.38
C LEU A 704 -8.64 48.97 -2.30
N GLY A 705 -8.31 48.81 -1.01
CA GLY A 705 -9.11 49.35 0.11
C GLY A 705 -10.51 48.72 0.23
N ALA A 706 -10.71 47.56 -0.41
CA ALA A 706 -12.03 47.01 -0.74
C ALA A 706 -12.62 46.07 0.32
N SER A 707 -11.88 45.73 1.38
CA SER A 707 -12.28 44.71 2.37
C SER A 707 -13.65 44.96 3.02
N ALA A 708 -14.01 46.23 3.26
CA ALA A 708 -15.30 46.60 3.83
C ALA A 708 -16.50 46.26 2.91
N ILE A 709 -16.28 46.22 1.60
CA ILE A 709 -17.29 45.85 0.59
C ILE A 709 -17.30 44.34 0.38
N ILE A 710 -16.12 43.70 0.33
CA ILE A 710 -15.99 42.28 -0.02
C ILE A 710 -16.34 41.34 1.15
N LYS A 711 -16.07 41.73 2.40
CA LYS A 711 -16.42 40.93 3.58
C LYS A 711 -17.90 40.53 3.66
N PRO A 712 -18.89 41.45 3.52
CA PRO A 712 -20.31 41.05 3.49
C PRO A 712 -20.69 40.24 2.24
N VAL A 713 -20.01 40.42 1.10
CA VAL A 713 -20.21 39.59 -0.11
C VAL A 713 -19.82 38.14 0.16
N VAL A 714 -18.64 37.90 0.74
CA VAL A 714 -18.16 36.55 1.12
C VAL A 714 -19.14 35.90 2.11
N ALA A 715 -19.61 36.64 3.12
CA ALA A 715 -20.59 36.14 4.09
C ALA A 715 -21.94 35.77 3.45
N ALA A 716 -22.44 36.58 2.50
CA ALA A 716 -23.67 36.30 1.76
C ALA A 716 -23.53 35.04 0.88
N ILE A 717 -22.40 34.90 0.18
CA ILE A 717 -22.11 33.72 -0.65
C ILE A 717 -21.99 32.46 0.22
N ASN A 718 -21.24 32.50 1.32
CA ASN A 718 -21.07 31.35 2.21
C ASN A 718 -22.41 30.91 2.83
N THR A 719 -23.29 31.87 3.15
CA THR A 719 -24.66 31.59 3.61
C THR A 719 -25.49 30.91 2.52
N ALA A 720 -25.46 31.42 1.28
CA ALA A 720 -26.20 30.87 0.16
C ALA A 720 -25.71 29.46 -0.24
N VAL A 721 -24.39 29.26 -0.31
CA VAL A 721 -23.77 27.95 -0.60
C VAL A 721 -24.17 26.92 0.45
N LYS A 722 -24.05 27.25 1.75
CA LYS A 722 -24.48 26.37 2.84
C LYS A 722 -25.96 25.98 2.72
N ALA A 723 -26.85 26.96 2.47
CA ALA A 723 -28.27 26.71 2.28
C ALA A 723 -28.57 25.83 1.05
N ALA A 724 -27.78 25.94 -0.03
CA ALA A 724 -27.98 25.17 -1.26
C ALA A 724 -27.47 23.72 -1.18
N VAL A 725 -26.35 23.45 -0.49
CA VAL A 725 -25.74 22.10 -0.45
C VAL A 725 -26.11 21.26 0.77
N GLN A 726 -26.46 21.89 1.90
CA GLN A 726 -26.85 21.16 3.12
C GLN A 726 -28.07 20.22 2.90
N PRO A 727 -29.12 20.57 2.12
CA PRO A 727 -30.22 19.67 1.81
C PRO A 727 -29.82 18.43 0.97
N LEU A 728 -28.67 18.47 0.30
CA LEU A 728 -28.13 17.33 -0.46
C LEU A 728 -27.42 16.31 0.44
N GLY A 729 -27.13 16.67 1.70
CA GLY A 729 -26.30 15.89 2.61
C GLY A 729 -24.79 16.21 2.52
N ALA A 730 -24.40 17.25 1.78
CA ALA A 730 -23.02 17.74 1.80
C ALA A 730 -22.67 18.32 3.17
N ARG A 731 -21.46 18.06 3.65
CA ARG A 731 -20.93 18.70 4.86
C ARG A 731 -20.19 19.98 4.48
N ILE A 732 -20.36 21.04 5.26
CA ILE A 732 -19.54 22.25 5.13
C ILE A 732 -18.31 22.10 6.02
N LEU A 733 -17.13 22.29 5.43
CA LEU A 733 -15.90 22.60 6.15
C LEU A 733 -15.71 24.13 6.08
N ASP A 734 -15.66 24.78 7.24
CA ASP A 734 -15.67 26.23 7.32
C ASP A 734 -14.24 26.79 7.19
N LEU A 735 -13.79 26.90 5.94
CA LEU A 735 -12.51 27.53 5.58
C LEU A 735 -12.49 29.00 5.99
N ASN A 736 -13.63 29.68 6.01
CA ASN A 736 -13.73 31.06 6.47
C ASN A 736 -13.29 31.18 7.93
N ASP A 737 -13.96 30.42 8.82
CA ASP A 737 -13.64 30.36 10.25
C ASP A 737 -12.21 29.85 10.50
N LEU A 738 -11.82 28.75 9.85
CA LEU A 738 -10.47 28.17 9.94
C LEU A 738 -9.38 29.18 9.58
N THR A 739 -9.59 29.99 8.53
CA THR A 739 -8.64 31.05 8.16
C THR A 739 -8.65 32.18 9.18
N LEU A 740 -9.82 32.61 9.66
CA LEU A 740 -9.91 33.67 10.69
C LEU A 740 -9.26 33.26 12.02
N VAL A 741 -9.31 31.96 12.38
CA VAL A 741 -8.54 31.37 13.49
C VAL A 741 -7.04 31.39 13.20
N ALA A 742 -6.63 31.00 11.99
CA ALA A 742 -5.22 31.01 11.58
C ALA A 742 -4.60 32.42 11.52
N LEU A 743 -5.41 33.45 11.29
CA LEU A 743 -5.02 34.88 11.29
C LEU A 743 -4.88 35.49 12.70
N GLN A 744 -5.16 34.76 13.77
CA GLN A 744 -4.96 35.28 15.13
C GLN A 744 -3.47 35.46 15.44
N PRO A 745 -3.03 36.56 16.11
CA PRO A 745 -1.60 36.87 16.25
C PRO A 745 -0.75 35.78 16.89
N ASN A 746 -1.29 35.08 17.90
CA ASN A 746 -0.65 33.94 18.56
C ASN A 746 -0.51 32.73 17.62
N VAL A 747 -1.49 32.46 16.76
CA VAL A 747 -1.47 31.34 15.80
C VAL A 747 -0.50 31.64 14.66
N LEU A 748 -0.49 32.88 14.13
CA LEU A 748 0.51 33.36 13.17
C LEU A 748 1.94 33.27 13.73
N THR A 749 2.13 33.68 14.99
CA THR A 749 3.43 33.61 15.69
C THR A 749 3.89 32.16 15.84
N ALA A 750 2.99 31.25 16.21
CA ALA A 750 3.29 29.82 16.32
C ALA A 750 3.62 29.19 14.95
N MET A 751 2.98 29.64 13.86
CA MET A 751 3.35 29.27 12.48
C MET A 751 4.64 29.96 12.00
N GLY A 752 5.32 30.76 12.84
CA GLY A 752 6.54 31.48 12.45
C GLY A 752 6.32 32.49 11.31
N ILE A 753 5.07 32.94 11.11
CA ILE A 753 4.73 33.94 10.09
C ILE A 753 5.06 35.32 10.67
N THR A 754 6.02 36.00 10.05
CA THR A 754 6.51 37.32 10.47
C THR A 754 6.07 38.43 9.51
N VAL A 755 5.75 38.10 8.26
CA VAL A 755 5.29 39.05 7.24
C VAL A 755 3.83 38.80 6.91
N THR A 756 2.94 39.55 7.58
CA THR A 756 1.49 39.50 7.34
C THR A 756 1.03 40.44 6.22
N THR A 757 1.87 41.40 5.84
CA THR A 757 1.60 42.39 4.79
C THR A 757 2.58 42.26 3.64
N GLY A 758 2.08 41.91 2.46
CA GLY A 758 2.87 41.83 1.22
C GLY A 758 3.15 40.40 0.74
N ALA A 759 3.12 40.24 -0.58
CA ALA A 759 3.41 38.99 -1.28
C ALA A 759 4.91 38.69 -1.30
N CYS A 760 5.28 37.41 -1.23
CA CYS A 760 6.66 36.95 -1.45
C CYS A 760 7.01 36.83 -2.94
N PHE A 761 6.06 36.38 -3.75
CA PHE A 761 6.10 36.21 -5.19
C PHE A 761 5.44 37.44 -5.83
N VAL A 762 6.22 38.21 -6.58
CA VAL A 762 5.79 39.44 -7.23
C VAL A 762 6.16 39.39 -8.70
N VAL A 763 5.19 39.66 -9.56
CA VAL A 763 5.42 39.86 -11.00
C VAL A 763 5.37 41.37 -11.27
N ASP A 764 6.42 41.91 -11.88
CA ASP A 764 6.47 43.33 -12.25
C ASP A 764 5.67 43.62 -13.55
N PRO A 765 5.41 44.89 -13.90
CA PRO A 765 4.69 45.24 -15.13
C PRO A 765 5.37 44.82 -16.44
N ALA A 766 6.65 44.44 -16.41
CA ALA A 766 7.39 43.91 -17.55
C ALA A 766 7.35 42.36 -17.61
N GLY A 767 6.73 41.70 -16.63
CA GLY A 767 6.61 40.25 -16.53
C GLY A 767 7.79 39.57 -15.80
N ALA A 768 8.70 40.32 -15.19
CA ALA A 768 9.79 39.75 -14.41
C ALA A 768 9.29 39.27 -13.04
N VAL A 769 9.68 38.05 -12.68
CA VAL A 769 9.27 37.39 -11.42
C VAL A 769 10.37 37.59 -10.36
N THR A 770 9.98 38.11 -9.20
CA THR A 770 10.81 38.19 -8.00
C THR A 770 10.21 37.33 -6.89
N ILE A 771 11.03 36.54 -6.21
CA ILE A 771 10.62 35.68 -5.09
C ILE A 771 11.47 36.04 -3.87
N CYS A 772 10.85 36.24 -2.71
CA CYS A 772 11.53 36.52 -1.45
C CYS A 772 12.36 35.32 -0.95
N ASN A 773 13.34 35.58 -0.07
CA ASN A 773 14.25 34.55 0.46
C ASN A 773 13.61 33.62 1.50
N ASN A 774 12.52 34.05 2.15
CA ASN A 774 11.88 33.40 3.30
C ASN A 774 10.36 33.20 3.06
N PRO A 775 9.95 32.51 1.99
CA PRO A 775 8.55 32.42 1.56
C PRO A 775 7.60 31.87 2.62
N ASP A 776 8.07 30.94 3.45
CA ASP A 776 7.25 30.28 4.47
C ASP A 776 7.06 31.15 5.74
N GLN A 777 7.75 32.29 5.84
CA GLN A 777 7.51 33.31 6.87
C GLN A 777 6.52 34.41 6.44
N HIS A 778 6.12 34.43 5.17
CA HIS A 778 5.04 35.29 4.69
C HIS A 778 3.69 34.62 4.92
N LEU A 779 2.64 35.40 5.15
CA LEU A 779 1.26 34.93 5.19
C LEU A 779 0.74 34.56 3.79
N PHE A 780 1.08 35.38 2.80
CA PHE A 780 0.68 35.21 1.41
C PHE A 780 1.90 34.98 0.52
N TYR A 781 1.83 33.94 -0.31
CA TYR A 781 2.85 33.68 -1.30
C TYR A 781 2.77 34.72 -2.42
N ASP A 782 1.62 34.92 -3.06
CA ASP A 782 1.39 35.99 -4.04
C ASP A 782 0.31 36.98 -3.58
N VAL A 783 -0.31 37.74 -4.49
CA VAL A 783 -1.35 38.73 -4.14
C VAL A 783 -2.71 38.14 -3.75
N ILE A 784 -2.89 36.82 -3.87
CA ILE A 784 -4.14 36.08 -3.60
C ILE A 784 -3.89 34.84 -2.73
N HIS A 785 -2.85 34.06 -3.01
CA HIS A 785 -2.66 32.73 -2.45
C HIS A 785 -1.83 32.74 -1.15
N PRO A 786 -2.24 31.99 -0.10
CA PRO A 786 -1.46 31.81 1.12
C PRO A 786 -0.11 31.11 0.90
N SER A 787 0.79 31.20 1.88
CA SER A 787 2.03 30.41 1.93
C SER A 787 1.80 28.96 2.40
N SER A 788 2.83 28.12 2.25
CA SER A 788 2.77 26.69 2.58
C SER A 788 2.27 26.38 3.99
N ARG A 789 2.63 27.18 4.99
CA ARG A 789 2.30 26.93 6.41
C ARG A 789 0.81 27.08 6.69
N MET A 790 0.13 27.98 5.97
CA MET A 790 -1.33 28.07 6.00
C MET A 790 -1.97 26.82 5.39
N HIS A 791 -1.48 26.36 4.23
CA HIS A 791 -1.94 25.11 3.63
C HIS A 791 -1.69 23.88 4.51
N TYR A 792 -0.57 23.85 5.25
CA TYR A 792 -0.23 22.78 6.18
C TYR A 792 -1.18 22.76 7.41
N LEU A 793 -1.50 23.93 7.98
CA LEU A 793 -2.53 24.03 9.03
C LEU A 793 -3.92 23.63 8.49
N TRP A 794 -4.29 24.06 7.28
CA TRP A 794 -5.56 23.65 6.66
C TRP A 794 -5.62 22.14 6.42
N GLY A 795 -4.55 21.53 5.91
CA GLY A 795 -4.50 20.10 5.60
C GLY A 795 -4.56 19.21 6.83
N THR A 796 -3.90 19.63 7.93
CA THR A 796 -3.97 18.95 9.24
C THR A 796 -5.33 19.12 9.91
N ALA A 797 -5.91 20.31 9.86
CA ALA A 797 -7.28 20.56 10.34
C ALA A 797 -8.32 19.74 9.58
N ALA A 798 -8.25 19.71 8.24
CA ALA A 798 -9.16 18.96 7.39
C ALA A 798 -9.18 17.46 7.70
N ALA A 799 -8.02 16.86 7.93
CA ALA A 799 -7.93 15.45 8.33
C ALA A 799 -8.66 15.18 9.66
N LEU A 800 -8.56 16.09 10.64
CA LEU A 800 -9.33 15.98 11.88
C LEU A 800 -10.83 16.19 11.68
N LEU A 801 -11.22 17.19 10.88
CA LEU A 801 -12.64 17.51 10.62
C LEU A 801 -13.35 16.42 9.80
N ALA A 802 -12.63 15.72 8.91
CA ALA A 802 -13.12 14.54 8.22
C ALA A 802 -13.45 13.38 9.19
N LEU A 803 -12.70 13.27 10.30
CA LEU A 803 -12.89 12.26 11.35
C LEU A 803 -13.88 12.70 12.45
N LYS A 804 -14.05 14.01 12.68
CA LYS A 804 -14.96 14.60 13.68
C LYS A 804 -15.99 15.52 13.02
N PRO A 805 -17.13 14.99 12.54
CA PRO A 805 -18.14 15.80 11.86
C PRO A 805 -18.80 16.80 12.82
N GLY A 806 -18.81 18.08 12.46
CA GLY A 806 -19.56 19.13 13.17
C GLY A 806 -18.77 19.92 14.22
N SER A 807 -17.49 19.64 14.45
CA SER A 807 -16.58 20.52 15.20
C SER A 807 -16.04 21.67 14.33
N SER A 808 -15.77 22.82 14.95
CA SER A 808 -14.90 23.87 14.41
C SER A 808 -13.52 23.79 15.07
N LEU A 809 -12.46 24.27 14.42
CA LEU A 809 -11.12 24.28 15.01
C LEU A 809 -10.94 25.52 15.89
N THR A 810 -10.77 25.36 17.19
CA THR A 810 -10.43 26.50 18.07
C THR A 810 -8.96 26.92 17.91
N ALA A 811 -8.63 28.16 18.29
CA ALA A 811 -7.24 28.64 18.29
C ALA A 811 -6.31 27.79 19.18
N SER A 812 -6.81 27.22 20.28
CA SER A 812 -6.04 26.31 21.12
C SER A 812 -5.74 24.98 20.43
N GLU A 813 -6.67 24.46 19.63
CA GLU A 813 -6.46 23.24 18.84
C GLU A 813 -5.53 23.52 17.65
N ALA A 814 -5.65 24.68 17.00
CA ALA A 814 -4.71 25.12 15.96
C ALA A 814 -3.28 25.21 16.49
N LEU A 815 -3.07 25.82 17.66
CA LEU A 815 -1.76 25.84 18.34
C LEU A 815 -1.24 24.42 18.65
N GLY A 816 -2.14 23.52 19.07
CA GLY A 816 -1.81 22.10 19.27
C GLY A 816 -1.32 21.43 17.98
N LEU A 817 -1.98 21.65 16.84
CA LEU A 817 -1.57 21.11 15.55
C LEU A 817 -0.23 21.67 15.09
N ILE A 818 -0.03 22.97 15.23
CA ILE A 818 1.22 23.65 14.89
C ILE A 818 2.40 23.06 15.67
N ALA A 819 2.21 22.79 16.97
CA ALA A 819 3.22 22.19 17.83
C ALA A 819 3.46 20.69 17.53
N VAL A 820 2.40 19.91 17.27
CA VAL A 820 2.51 18.47 16.97
C VAL A 820 3.16 18.20 15.61
N PHE A 821 2.81 18.99 14.59
CA PHE A 821 3.30 18.81 13.22
C PHE A 821 4.46 19.76 12.83
N ASN A 822 5.01 20.48 13.81
CA ASN A 822 6.12 21.43 13.67
C ASN A 822 5.93 22.46 12.53
N ILE A 823 4.68 22.92 12.32
CA ILE A 823 4.30 23.75 11.18
C ILE A 823 5.14 25.05 11.14
N GLY A 824 5.45 25.62 12.31
CA GLY A 824 6.22 26.87 12.44
C GLY A 824 7.69 26.81 12.04
N GLN A 825 8.29 25.62 11.90
CA GLN A 825 9.64 25.45 11.35
C GLN A 825 9.63 24.88 9.92
N SER A 826 8.51 24.31 9.49
CA SER A 826 8.39 23.67 8.18
C SER A 826 8.73 24.60 7.02
N ASN A 827 9.28 24.01 5.96
CA ASN A 827 9.57 24.65 4.67
C ASN A 827 9.50 23.61 3.54
N ARG A 828 9.84 23.99 2.31
CA ARG A 828 9.80 23.08 1.14
C ARG A 828 10.76 21.87 1.18
N ASN A 829 11.78 21.89 2.06
CA ASN A 829 12.79 20.84 2.21
C ASN A 829 12.71 20.10 3.57
N ASP A 830 11.84 20.56 4.48
CA ASP A 830 11.67 20.02 5.82
C ASP A 830 10.19 20.13 6.20
N ASN A 831 9.47 19.04 5.99
CA ASN A 831 8.06 18.93 6.27
C ASN A 831 7.72 17.51 6.77
N ILE A 832 7.55 17.39 8.08
CA ILE A 832 7.27 16.13 8.79
C ILE A 832 6.20 15.28 8.10
N ILE A 833 5.12 15.87 7.58
CA ILE A 833 4.10 15.09 6.88
C ILE A 833 4.51 14.83 5.43
N ALA A 834 4.90 15.84 4.65
CA ALA A 834 5.12 15.68 3.22
C ALA A 834 6.34 14.82 2.87
N ASP A 835 7.34 14.73 3.76
CA ASP A 835 8.57 13.94 3.53
C ASP A 835 8.48 12.50 4.07
N TRP A 836 7.42 12.16 4.82
CA TRP A 836 7.16 10.81 5.35
C TRP A 836 6.95 9.76 4.23
N PRO A 837 7.66 8.62 4.17
CA PRO A 837 7.43 7.62 3.11
C PRO A 837 6.07 6.89 3.22
N PHE A 838 5.41 6.68 2.08
CA PHE A 838 4.03 6.16 1.94
C PHE A 838 3.88 4.62 1.97
#